data_AF-A0A370HNW2-F1
#
_entry.id   AF-A0A370HNW2-F1
#
_cell.length_a   1.000
_cell.length_b   1.000
_cell.length_c   1.000
_cell.angle_alpha   90.00
_cell.angle_beta   90.00
_cell.angle_gamma   90.00
#
_symmetry.space_group_name_H-M   'P 1'
#
loop_
_entity.id
_entity.type
_entity.pdbx_description
1 polymer ?
#
loop_
_entity_poly.entity_id
_entity_poly.type
_entity_poly.pdbx_seq_one_letter_code
_entity_poly.pdbx_strand_id
1 'polypeptide(L)'
;MRDSHDGKGNIMILRTRLLTRLMASVALVQLSGLIVHAADSPVPPPDQVQAGAAAPSLTGLPPNTPERFVPLMSTLGDQDYLPMILKAYRGGDWTEAVILRTKLSDPAAMALTEWFAIRGGIPIGFDRMMAFQTENPDWPVTAQLRRKSEEALVAERKPSGQVRAFFAKQAPVTTSGRIALAFALKADGIDQEANALIKQVWREDSFGNDTEDRILDRFAGVLGEADHRYRMERHLLKENWGAATRAAGYAGKSYDTLVKARMGVYQGKKKAEKAFAAVPASLRKDASFLFSRALYLRRSNKFAEAAALIQQAPRDHEQRVDGDEWWAEQRRITRELLDKGDPKTAYDVASHHAAESPAQQIEAEFHAGWIALRFLDDPKKAGEHFATVAKTASTPISIARIAYWQGRAAEAAGADADAKLFYERAAEKATTYYGQLATDKLGLKVALRTVDPLPEDERRAFEKLTPVRVVKLLQQIGENELVLALYSDLAQNLTDPGQLDALAALASAEKNPRAVLAIGKIATQHGFPLDLHAYPLAGIPEFEPVGDEVEPAMVYAIARQESAFNPRAMSSAGARGLMQLMPATAKRTAQRFGVGFDLDRLVDDASYNAKLGAAHLGELMEDWKGSHILAFASYNAGGGNVMKWIRAYGDPRKPGVDVVDWIERIPFYETRNYVQRVMENLQVYRRRLNDPTPVTPSAPPATADATESRY
;
A
#
# COMPACT_ATOMS: atom_id res chain seq x y z
N MET A 1 -16.75 35.17 56.75
CA MET A 1 -15.36 35.51 57.10
C MET A 1 -14.48 34.74 56.13
N ARG A 2 -14.02 35.38 55.03
CA ARG A 2 -12.73 36.12 54.89
C ARG A 2 -11.56 35.20 55.28
N ASP A 3 -10.57 34.87 54.46
CA ASP A 3 -9.92 35.43 53.26
C ASP A 3 -9.01 34.30 52.66
N SER A 4 -8.27 34.35 51.55
CA SER A 4 -8.34 34.90 50.17
C SER A 4 -7.03 34.46 49.47
N HIS A 5 -7.03 34.37 48.13
CA HIS A 5 -5.89 34.24 47.17
C HIS A 5 -5.20 32.86 47.01
N ASP A 6 -4.80 32.38 45.83
CA ASP A 6 -4.89 32.77 44.41
C ASP A 6 -4.54 31.47 43.62
N GLY A 7 -5.23 31.09 42.55
CA GLY A 7 -4.92 31.57 41.20
C GLY A 7 -3.79 30.76 40.51
N LYS A 8 -4.13 29.62 39.86
CA LYS A 8 -3.43 29.02 38.69
C LYS A 8 -4.16 27.77 38.18
N GLY A 9 -5.16 28.00 37.33
CA GLY A 9 -5.77 26.98 36.48
C GLY A 9 -5.21 27.01 35.06
N ASN A 10 -5.22 25.85 34.41
CA ASN A 10 -4.99 25.59 32.98
C ASN A 10 -3.59 25.84 32.41
N ILE A 11 -2.78 24.77 32.33
CA ILE A 11 -1.89 24.40 31.21
C ILE A 11 -1.62 22.89 31.36
N MET A 12 -2.30 22.04 30.57
CA MET A 12 -1.84 20.69 30.16
C MET A 12 -2.87 19.98 29.27
N ILE A 13 -3.25 20.58 28.13
CA ILE A 13 -3.87 19.83 27.02
C ILE A 13 -3.33 20.41 25.70
N LEU A 14 -2.12 20.01 25.31
CA LEU A 14 -1.60 20.19 23.95
C LEU A 14 -0.40 19.23 23.76
N ARG A 15 -0.43 18.45 22.67
CA ARG A 15 0.31 17.19 22.37
C ARG A 15 -0.60 15.99 22.71
N THR A 16 -1.27 15.31 21.78
CA THR A 16 -0.77 14.75 20.52
C THR A 16 -1.97 14.50 19.60
N ARG A 17 -2.04 15.19 18.45
CA ARG A 17 -2.82 14.74 17.28
C ARG A 17 -1.89 14.84 16.09
N LEU A 18 -1.09 13.79 15.92
CA LEU A 18 -0.28 13.60 14.72
C LEU A 18 -1.20 13.09 13.60
N LEU A 19 -0.94 13.64 12.41
CA LEU A 19 -1.50 13.34 11.09
C LEU A 19 -2.03 11.90 10.90
N THR A 20 -3.33 11.79 10.63
CA THR A 20 -3.90 10.64 9.92
C THR A 20 -3.83 10.96 8.42
N ARG A 21 -2.67 10.70 7.81
CA ARG A 21 -2.52 10.53 6.37
C ARG A 21 -2.13 9.06 6.17
N LEU A 22 -3.09 8.18 5.92
CA LEU A 22 -2.80 6.82 5.45
C LEU A 22 -2.77 6.86 3.91
N MET A 23 -1.58 6.60 3.37
CA MET A 23 -1.38 6.30 1.96
C MET A 23 -2.00 4.94 1.63
N ALA A 24 -2.45 4.78 0.39
CA ALA A 24 -2.62 3.47 -0.21
C ALA A 24 -1.30 2.69 -0.07
N SER A 25 -1.35 1.56 0.63
CA SER A 25 -0.18 0.74 0.95
C SER A 25 0.44 0.12 -0.32
N VAL A 26 1.47 0.78 -0.86
CA VAL A 26 2.63 0.08 -1.41
C VAL A 26 3.63 0.01 -0.27
N ALA A 27 3.81 -1.17 0.32
CA ALA A 27 4.76 -1.38 1.41
C ALA A 27 6.19 -1.21 0.87
N LEU A 28 6.85 -0.10 1.22
CA LEU A 28 8.30 0.07 1.13
C LEU A 28 8.84 0.10 2.56
N VAL A 29 9.49 -0.99 2.98
CA VAL A 29 10.21 -1.08 4.24
C VAL A 29 11.53 -0.29 4.11
N GLN A 30 11.70 0.78 4.88
CA GLN A 30 13.00 1.39 5.13
C GLN A 30 13.47 1.01 6.53
N LEU A 31 14.59 0.30 6.62
CA LEU A 31 15.30 0.01 7.86
C LEU A 31 16.14 1.22 8.25
N SER A 32 15.92 1.75 9.45
CA SER A 32 16.84 2.69 10.11
C SER A 32 17.50 1.95 11.27
N GLY A 33 18.82 1.81 11.23
CA GLY A 33 19.62 1.17 12.28
C GLY A 33 19.69 2.05 13.53
N LEU A 34 19.55 1.42 14.70
CA LEU A 34 19.87 2.02 15.99
C LEU A 34 21.05 1.25 16.59
N ILE A 35 22.13 1.98 16.81
CA ILE A 35 23.35 1.57 17.52
C ILE A 35 23.01 1.47 19.01
N VAL A 36 23.22 0.32 19.63
CA VAL A 36 23.19 0.15 21.09
C VAL A 36 24.62 -0.09 21.57
N HIS A 37 25.04 0.76 22.52
CA HIS A 37 26.34 0.71 23.18
C HIS A 37 26.46 -0.52 24.09
N ALA A 38 27.67 -1.08 24.13
CA ALA A 38 28.10 -2.18 24.97
C ALA A 38 28.12 -1.81 26.47
N ALA A 39 27.85 -2.80 27.32
CA ALA A 39 28.22 -2.79 28.72
C ALA A 39 28.74 -4.18 29.14
N ASP A 40 29.94 -4.17 29.70
CA ASP A 40 30.73 -5.29 30.24
C ASP A 40 30.03 -6.05 31.38
N SER A 41 30.41 -7.33 31.56
CA SER A 41 30.87 -8.02 32.80
C SER A 41 30.61 -9.55 32.74
N PRO A 42 31.17 -10.39 33.63
CA PRO A 42 32.51 -10.98 33.53
C PRO A 42 32.54 -12.53 33.60
N VAL A 43 33.70 -13.10 33.30
CA VAL A 43 34.04 -14.55 33.31
C VAL A 43 34.30 -15.06 34.74
N PRO A 44 33.92 -16.32 35.09
CA PRO A 44 34.47 -17.03 36.26
C PRO A 44 35.51 -18.13 35.89
N PRO A 45 36.40 -18.54 36.83
CA PRO A 45 37.69 -19.19 36.56
C PRO A 45 37.66 -20.74 36.59
N PRO A 46 38.77 -21.43 36.26
CA PRO A 46 38.82 -22.90 36.19
C PRO A 46 39.33 -23.53 37.49
N ASP A 47 38.74 -24.66 37.88
CA ASP A 47 39.27 -25.51 38.96
C ASP A 47 39.91 -26.80 38.42
N GLN A 48 41.06 -27.10 39.02
CA GLN A 48 41.92 -28.26 38.82
C GLN A 48 41.36 -29.50 39.52
N VAL A 49 41.50 -30.69 38.93
CA VAL A 49 41.61 -31.95 39.69
C VAL A 49 42.65 -32.87 39.06
N GLN A 50 43.53 -33.36 39.93
CA GLN A 50 44.65 -34.28 39.72
C GLN A 50 44.24 -35.73 39.50
N ALA A 51 45.21 -36.48 38.95
CA ALA A 51 45.20 -37.90 38.65
C ALA A 51 45.04 -38.84 39.86
N GLY A 52 44.41 -39.99 39.61
CA GLY A 52 44.46 -41.18 40.46
C GLY A 52 44.34 -42.44 39.60
N ALA A 53 45.36 -43.30 39.66
CA ALA A 53 45.46 -44.56 38.92
C ALA A 53 44.88 -45.73 39.71
N ALA A 54 44.27 -46.72 39.02
CA ALA A 54 44.44 -48.17 39.19
C ALA A 54 43.39 -48.95 38.38
N ALA A 55 43.85 -49.96 37.62
CA ALA A 55 43.01 -50.93 36.90
C ALA A 55 42.54 -52.08 37.82
N PRO A 56 41.55 -52.90 37.40
CA PRO A 56 41.95 -54.16 36.77
C PRO A 56 41.09 -54.62 35.56
N SER A 57 41.84 -55.25 34.65
CA SER A 57 41.56 -56.33 33.68
C SER A 57 40.15 -56.92 33.57
N LEU A 58 39.63 -56.97 32.33
CA LEU A 58 39.01 -58.17 31.76
C LEU A 58 39.29 -58.29 30.26
N THR A 59 39.71 -59.50 29.91
CA THR A 59 40.16 -60.01 28.62
C THR A 59 39.01 -60.30 27.64
N GLY A 60 39.26 -60.03 26.35
CA GLY A 60 38.65 -60.72 25.22
C GLY A 60 37.79 -59.86 24.30
N LEU A 61 38.23 -59.63 23.06
CA LEU A 61 37.47 -59.50 21.79
C LEU A 61 38.47 -59.19 20.62
N PRO A 62 38.15 -59.56 19.36
CA PRO A 62 39.09 -59.75 18.23
C PRO A 62 39.67 -58.43 17.67
N PRO A 63 40.69 -58.48 16.77
CA PRO A 63 41.35 -57.27 16.29
C PRO A 63 40.38 -56.42 15.45
N ASN A 64 39.87 -55.34 16.05
CA ASN A 64 39.31 -54.22 15.30
C ASN A 64 40.47 -53.46 14.65
N THR A 65 40.55 -53.56 13.34
CA THR A 65 41.23 -52.59 12.48
C THR A 65 40.68 -51.20 12.83
N PRO A 66 41.50 -50.18 13.11
CA PRO A 66 41.01 -48.82 13.18
C PRO A 66 40.64 -48.39 11.75
N GLU A 67 39.36 -48.50 11.39
CA GLU A 67 38.82 -47.68 10.32
C GLU A 67 39.06 -46.22 10.72
N ARG A 68 39.99 -45.58 10.01
CA ARG A 68 40.12 -44.12 10.05
C ARG A 68 38.80 -43.54 9.58
N PHE A 69 37.97 -43.12 10.52
CA PHE A 69 36.89 -42.19 10.24
C PHE A 69 37.55 -40.86 9.87
N VAL A 70 37.85 -40.69 8.58
CA VAL A 70 38.11 -39.38 8.01
C VAL A 70 36.72 -38.77 7.84
N PRO A 71 36.34 -37.71 8.58
CA PRO A 71 35.12 -37.00 8.24
C PRO A 71 35.30 -36.50 6.81
N LEU A 72 34.41 -36.88 5.89
CA LEU A 72 34.30 -36.16 4.64
C LEU A 72 34.09 -34.70 5.00
N MET A 73 35.11 -33.86 4.82
CA MET A 73 34.90 -32.42 4.79
C MET A 73 34.00 -32.15 3.60
N SER A 74 32.70 -31.98 3.84
CA SER A 74 31.77 -31.53 2.82
C SER A 74 32.24 -30.15 2.36
N THR A 75 32.64 -30.04 1.10
CA THR A 75 32.90 -28.74 0.49
C THR A 75 31.59 -27.95 0.50
N LEU A 76 31.60 -26.77 1.13
CA LEU A 76 30.44 -25.87 1.14
C LEU A 76 30.00 -25.59 -0.29
N GLY A 77 28.70 -25.74 -0.56
CA GLY A 77 28.08 -25.39 -1.84
C GLY A 77 27.47 -24.00 -1.83
N ASP A 78 26.95 -23.56 -2.97
CA ASP A 78 26.30 -22.25 -3.12
C ASP A 78 25.18 -22.03 -2.09
N GLN A 79 24.40 -23.07 -1.76
CA GLN A 79 23.34 -23.00 -0.73
C GLN A 79 23.87 -22.66 0.67
N ASP A 80 25.10 -23.08 0.99
CA ASP A 80 25.73 -22.77 2.28
C ASP A 80 26.28 -21.34 2.31
N TYR A 81 26.85 -20.88 1.19
CA TYR A 81 27.40 -19.53 1.08
C TYR A 81 26.32 -18.45 1.01
N LEU A 82 25.15 -18.73 0.43
CA LEU A 82 24.08 -17.75 0.27
C LEU A 82 23.66 -17.09 1.60
N PRO A 83 23.27 -17.83 2.67
CA PRO A 83 22.96 -17.23 3.96
C PRO A 83 24.10 -16.40 4.54
N MET A 84 25.36 -16.83 4.36
CA MET A 84 26.53 -16.09 4.85
C MET A 84 26.68 -14.74 4.12
N ILE A 85 26.54 -14.73 2.80
CA ILE A 85 26.61 -13.51 1.97
C ILE A 85 25.48 -12.55 2.34
N LEU A 86 24.24 -13.06 2.46
CA LEU A 86 23.09 -12.24 2.84
C LEU A 86 23.25 -11.65 4.24
N LYS A 87 23.78 -12.43 5.19
CA LYS A 87 24.11 -11.95 6.54
C LYS A 87 25.18 -10.86 6.52
N ALA A 88 26.25 -11.04 5.75
CA ALA A 88 27.32 -10.05 5.60
C ALA A 88 26.77 -8.73 5.03
N TYR A 89 25.97 -8.79 3.96
CA TYR A 89 25.31 -7.60 3.42
C TYR A 89 24.37 -6.91 4.43
N ARG A 90 23.57 -7.66 5.19
CA ARG A 90 22.70 -7.09 6.25
C ARG A 90 23.50 -6.45 7.38
N GLY A 91 24.65 -7.03 7.72
CA GLY A 91 25.56 -6.54 8.74
C GLY A 91 26.39 -5.33 8.31
N GLY A 92 26.35 -4.95 7.02
CA GLY A 92 27.17 -3.88 6.48
C GLY A 92 28.61 -4.28 6.15
N ASP A 93 28.94 -5.58 6.23
CA ASP A 93 30.26 -6.09 5.87
C ASP A 93 30.31 -6.44 4.38
N TRP A 94 30.46 -5.39 3.57
CA TRP A 94 30.39 -5.51 2.10
C TRP A 94 31.63 -6.20 1.53
N THR A 95 32.78 -6.05 2.19
CA THR A 95 34.03 -6.69 1.78
C THR A 95 33.93 -8.20 1.94
N GLU A 96 33.46 -8.67 3.09
CA GLU A 96 33.24 -10.10 3.31
C GLU A 96 32.19 -10.66 2.34
N ALA A 97 31.09 -9.93 2.12
CA ALA A 97 30.07 -10.35 1.16
C ALA A 97 30.64 -10.51 -0.26
N VAL A 98 31.51 -9.60 -0.71
CA VAL A 98 32.18 -9.70 -2.02
C VAL A 98 33.15 -10.89 -2.06
N ILE A 99 33.92 -11.13 -1.01
CA ILE A 99 34.83 -12.29 -0.92
C ILE A 99 34.05 -13.59 -0.98
N LEU A 100 33.03 -13.76 -0.15
CA LEU A 100 32.18 -14.96 -0.12
C LEU A 100 31.49 -15.19 -1.46
N ARG A 101 31.06 -14.12 -2.14
CA ARG A 101 30.44 -14.22 -3.46
C ARG A 101 31.37 -14.80 -4.53
N THR A 102 32.69 -14.65 -4.41
CA THR A 102 33.66 -15.30 -5.31
C THR A 102 33.64 -16.83 -5.22
N LYS A 103 33.00 -17.40 -4.20
CA LYS A 103 32.85 -18.84 -3.98
C LYS A 103 31.62 -19.44 -4.65
N LEU A 104 30.70 -18.60 -5.13
CA LEU A 104 29.50 -19.06 -5.84
C LEU A 104 29.87 -19.57 -7.24
N SER A 105 29.11 -20.54 -7.72
CA SER A 105 29.31 -21.18 -9.02
C SER A 105 28.04 -21.21 -9.88
N ASP A 106 26.86 -21.19 -9.26
CA ASP A 106 25.57 -21.13 -9.91
C ASP A 106 25.23 -19.68 -10.31
N PRO A 107 24.98 -19.40 -11.60
CA PRO A 107 24.51 -18.10 -12.06
C PRO A 107 23.27 -17.58 -11.30
N ALA A 108 22.36 -18.46 -10.87
CA ALA A 108 21.19 -18.04 -10.09
C ALA A 108 21.58 -17.57 -8.68
N ALA A 109 22.53 -18.24 -8.02
CA ALA A 109 23.05 -17.79 -6.73
C ALA A 109 23.78 -16.45 -6.86
N MET A 110 24.58 -16.28 -7.91
CA MET A 110 25.24 -15.00 -8.20
C MET A 110 24.21 -13.87 -8.43
N ALA A 111 23.20 -14.12 -9.27
CA ALA A 111 22.13 -13.17 -9.54
C ALA A 111 21.34 -12.80 -8.27
N LEU A 112 21.05 -13.78 -7.41
CA LEU A 112 20.39 -13.55 -6.13
C LEU A 112 21.20 -12.58 -5.25
N THR A 113 22.49 -12.82 -5.07
CA THR A 113 23.33 -11.95 -4.23
C THR A 113 23.46 -10.54 -4.80
N GLU A 114 23.52 -10.39 -6.12
CA GLU A 114 23.57 -9.09 -6.79
C GLU A 114 22.25 -8.35 -6.63
N TRP A 115 21.12 -9.01 -6.90
CA TRP A 115 19.80 -8.43 -6.73
C TRP A 115 19.52 -8.06 -5.27
N PHE A 116 19.96 -8.88 -4.30
CA PHE A 116 19.88 -8.54 -2.88
C PHE A 116 20.63 -7.24 -2.59
N ALA A 117 21.84 -7.10 -3.11
CA ALA A 117 22.68 -5.93 -2.90
C ALA A 117 22.06 -4.67 -3.54
N ILE A 118 21.55 -4.80 -4.76
CA ILE A 118 20.78 -3.77 -5.47
C ILE A 118 19.56 -3.36 -4.66
N ARG A 119 18.79 -4.30 -4.10
CA ARG A 119 17.59 -4.00 -3.31
C ARG A 119 17.93 -3.42 -1.92
N GLY A 120 18.97 -3.92 -1.27
CA GLY A 120 19.37 -3.62 0.10
C GLY A 120 19.91 -2.21 0.36
N GLY A 121 20.03 -1.37 -0.67
CA GLY A 121 20.46 0.03 -0.50
C GLY A 121 21.97 0.19 -0.36
N ILE A 122 22.72 -0.85 -0.68
CA ILE A 122 24.18 -0.80 -0.83
C ILE A 122 24.48 0.15 -2.00
N PRO A 123 25.51 1.02 -1.89
CA PRO A 123 25.96 1.85 -3.00
C PRO A 123 26.66 0.96 -4.05
N ILE A 124 25.86 0.19 -4.80
CA ILE A 124 26.32 -0.75 -5.83
C ILE A 124 26.95 -0.01 -7.02
N GLY A 125 26.51 1.22 -7.25
CA GLY A 125 26.96 2.08 -8.32
C GLY A 125 26.17 1.86 -9.61
N PHE A 126 26.08 2.90 -10.43
CA PHE A 126 25.33 2.86 -11.70
C PHE A 126 25.82 1.74 -12.63
N ASP A 127 27.13 1.61 -12.83
CA ASP A 127 27.69 0.68 -13.83
C ASP A 127 27.44 -0.78 -13.45
N ARG A 128 27.51 -1.12 -12.16
CA ARG A 128 27.24 -2.48 -11.67
C ARG A 128 25.75 -2.84 -11.76
N MET A 129 24.84 -1.87 -11.54
CA MET A 129 23.41 -2.09 -11.80
C MET A 129 23.10 -2.31 -13.28
N MET A 130 23.76 -1.57 -14.18
CA MET A 130 23.62 -1.77 -15.62
C MET A 130 24.20 -3.11 -16.08
N ALA A 131 25.32 -3.55 -15.49
CA ALA A 131 25.90 -4.86 -15.74
C ALA A 131 24.93 -5.98 -15.36
N PHE A 132 24.33 -5.91 -14.16
CA PHE A 132 23.34 -6.89 -13.70
C PHE A 132 22.17 -7.06 -14.69
N GLN A 133 21.62 -5.95 -15.21
CA GLN A 133 20.55 -5.99 -16.22
C GLN A 133 21.00 -6.62 -17.54
N THR A 134 22.25 -6.36 -17.94
CA THR A 134 22.81 -6.90 -19.19
C THR A 134 23.07 -8.40 -19.07
N GLU A 135 23.56 -8.84 -17.91
CA GLU A 135 23.87 -10.24 -17.61
C GLU A 135 22.63 -11.10 -17.33
N ASN A 136 21.50 -10.48 -16.94
CA ASN A 136 20.27 -11.17 -16.58
C ASN A 136 19.06 -10.60 -17.36
N PRO A 137 18.96 -10.83 -18.68
CA PRO A 137 17.91 -10.24 -19.51
C PRO A 137 16.49 -10.70 -19.14
N ASP A 138 16.35 -11.89 -18.56
CA ASP A 138 15.07 -12.42 -18.07
C ASP A 138 14.65 -11.83 -16.72
N TRP A 139 15.52 -11.05 -16.07
CA TRP A 139 15.23 -10.46 -14.77
C TRP A 139 14.25 -9.28 -14.91
N PRO A 140 13.19 -9.19 -14.08
CA PRO A 140 12.23 -8.11 -14.17
C PRO A 140 12.89 -6.74 -13.95
N VAL A 141 12.72 -5.82 -14.90
CA VAL A 141 13.15 -4.43 -14.75
C VAL A 141 12.14 -3.71 -13.87
N THR A 142 12.39 -3.71 -12.57
CA THR A 142 11.47 -3.10 -11.60
C THR A 142 11.58 -1.58 -11.55
N ALA A 143 10.49 -0.91 -11.14
CA ALA A 143 10.50 0.52 -10.84
C ALA A 143 11.54 0.88 -9.74
N GLN A 144 11.84 -0.05 -8.82
CA GLN A 144 12.87 0.13 -7.80
C GLN A 144 14.27 0.18 -8.41
N LEU A 145 14.61 -0.77 -9.29
CA LEU A 145 15.89 -0.80 -9.98
C LEU A 145 16.06 0.46 -10.84
N ARG A 146 15.04 0.82 -11.63
CA ARG A 146 15.05 2.06 -12.42
C ARG A 146 15.29 3.30 -11.55
N ARG A 147 14.60 3.41 -10.41
CA ARG A 147 14.78 4.51 -9.47
C ARG A 147 16.21 4.61 -8.97
N LYS A 148 16.80 3.49 -8.52
CA LYS A 148 18.17 3.46 -8.02
C LYS A 148 19.19 3.81 -9.10
N SER A 149 19.01 3.34 -10.33
CA SER A 149 19.86 3.72 -11.47
C SER A 149 19.80 5.23 -11.72
N GLU A 150 18.61 5.83 -11.71
CA GLU A 150 18.48 7.29 -11.90
C GLU A 150 19.06 8.12 -10.74
N GLU A 151 18.91 7.65 -9.49
CA GLU A 151 19.53 8.27 -8.32
C GLU A 151 21.07 8.22 -8.40
N ALA A 152 21.64 7.10 -8.84
CA ALA A 152 23.07 6.91 -9.01
C ALA A 152 23.68 7.86 -10.06
N LEU A 153 22.96 8.16 -11.15
CA LEU A 153 23.43 9.12 -12.17
C LEU A 153 23.76 10.50 -11.58
N VAL A 154 22.90 11.02 -10.68
CA VAL A 154 23.12 12.30 -10.00
C VAL A 154 24.20 12.18 -8.92
N ALA A 155 24.11 11.14 -8.09
CA ALA A 155 25.00 10.95 -6.95
C ALA A 155 26.47 10.80 -7.37
N GLU A 156 26.71 10.03 -8.44
CA GLU A 156 28.05 9.75 -8.97
C GLU A 156 28.51 10.78 -10.01
N ARG A 157 27.66 11.76 -10.36
CA ARG A 157 27.94 12.80 -11.36
C ARG A 157 28.41 12.18 -12.69
N LYS A 158 27.65 11.21 -13.20
CA LYS A 158 28.01 10.53 -14.45
C LYS A 158 28.17 11.55 -15.60
N PRO A 159 29.12 11.33 -16.53
CA PRO A 159 29.32 12.23 -17.66
C PRO A 159 28.04 12.45 -18.49
N SER A 160 27.88 13.63 -19.07
CA SER A 160 26.66 14.02 -19.81
C SER A 160 26.30 13.01 -20.90
N GLY A 161 27.29 12.50 -21.64
CA GLY A 161 27.10 11.46 -22.65
C GLY A 161 26.49 10.16 -22.09
N GLN A 162 26.93 9.70 -20.91
CA GLN A 162 26.38 8.49 -20.28
C GLN A 162 24.95 8.71 -19.76
N VAL A 163 24.70 9.86 -19.16
CA VAL A 163 23.35 10.26 -18.69
C VAL A 163 22.38 10.30 -19.88
N ARG A 164 22.76 10.96 -20.97
CA ARG A 164 21.93 11.06 -22.17
C ARG A 164 21.71 9.70 -22.83
N ALA A 165 22.75 8.85 -22.91
CA ALA A 165 22.62 7.50 -23.44
C ALA A 165 21.63 6.64 -22.64
N PHE A 166 21.65 6.77 -21.30
CA PHE A 166 20.69 6.06 -20.42
C PHE A 166 19.24 6.50 -20.66
N PHE A 167 19.02 7.80 -20.88
CA PHE A 167 17.68 8.35 -21.14
C PHE A 167 17.26 8.35 -22.62
N ALA A 168 18.11 7.87 -23.53
CA ALA A 168 17.84 7.90 -24.97
C ALA A 168 16.61 7.07 -25.38
N LYS A 169 16.33 5.98 -24.67
CA LYS A 169 15.18 5.09 -24.95
C LYS A 169 13.96 5.38 -24.07
N GLN A 170 14.18 5.91 -22.88
CA GLN A 170 13.12 6.10 -21.89
C GLN A 170 13.42 7.34 -21.06
N ALA A 171 12.44 8.25 -21.00
CA ALA A 171 12.53 9.47 -20.21
C ALA A 171 12.73 9.19 -18.72
N PRO A 172 13.28 10.14 -17.95
CA PRO A 172 13.44 9.97 -16.51
C PRO A 172 12.11 9.88 -15.78
N VAL A 173 11.99 8.91 -14.86
CA VAL A 173 10.78 8.70 -14.05
C VAL A 173 10.90 9.25 -12.63
N THR A 174 12.12 9.56 -12.18
CA THR A 174 12.41 10.13 -10.86
C THR A 174 12.83 11.60 -10.96
N THR A 175 12.67 12.33 -9.85
CA THR A 175 13.22 13.67 -9.67
C THR A 175 14.72 13.71 -9.94
N SER A 176 15.48 12.75 -9.37
CA SER A 176 16.92 12.65 -9.56
C SER A 176 17.28 12.47 -11.03
N GLY A 177 16.62 11.56 -11.74
CA GLY A 177 16.84 11.35 -13.16
C GLY A 177 16.55 12.59 -14.01
N ARG A 178 15.44 13.30 -13.73
CA ARG A 178 15.12 14.57 -14.41
C ARG A 178 16.20 15.63 -14.17
N ILE A 179 16.69 15.75 -12.94
CA ILE A 179 17.80 16.66 -12.60
C ILE A 179 19.09 16.25 -13.30
N ALA A 180 19.45 14.96 -13.29
CA ALA A 180 20.62 14.45 -14.01
C ALA A 180 20.56 14.82 -15.49
N LEU A 181 19.42 14.55 -16.14
CA LEU A 181 19.23 14.86 -17.54
C LEU A 181 19.28 16.36 -17.81
N ALA A 182 18.59 17.19 -17.02
CA ALA A 182 18.63 18.65 -17.17
C ALA A 182 20.07 19.19 -17.03
N PHE A 183 20.83 18.68 -16.06
CA PHE A 183 22.22 19.09 -15.84
C PHE A 183 23.14 18.61 -16.98
N ALA A 184 22.92 17.41 -17.51
CA ALA A 184 23.67 16.89 -18.65
C ALA A 184 23.38 17.68 -19.93
N LEU A 185 22.11 17.98 -20.21
CA LEU A 185 21.70 18.81 -21.35
C LEU A 185 22.30 20.21 -21.25
N LYS A 186 22.27 20.82 -20.05
CA LYS A 186 22.89 22.13 -19.80
C LYS A 186 24.40 22.12 -20.02
N ALA A 187 25.08 21.05 -19.59
CA ALA A 187 26.53 20.90 -19.78
C ALA A 187 26.92 20.76 -21.26
N ASP A 188 26.05 20.16 -22.07
CA ASP A 188 26.25 19.97 -23.52
C ASP A 188 25.74 21.16 -24.36
N GLY A 189 25.29 22.26 -23.73
CA GLY A 189 24.79 23.46 -24.41
C GLY A 189 23.38 23.32 -25.00
N ILE A 190 22.62 22.29 -24.62
CA ILE A 190 21.24 22.05 -25.08
C ILE A 190 20.27 22.80 -24.15
N ASP A 191 20.35 24.14 -24.18
CA ASP A 191 19.75 25.01 -23.17
C ASP A 191 18.21 24.99 -23.15
N GLN A 192 17.55 24.91 -24.30
CA GLN A 192 16.09 24.97 -24.36
C GLN A 192 15.44 23.78 -23.63
N GLU A 193 15.90 22.56 -23.91
CA GLU A 193 15.41 21.35 -23.26
C GLU A 193 15.79 21.31 -21.78
N ALA A 194 17.03 21.72 -21.44
CA ALA A 194 17.47 21.80 -20.06
C ALA A 194 16.61 22.78 -19.23
N ASN A 195 16.31 23.95 -19.79
CA ASN A 195 15.49 24.98 -19.14
C ASN A 195 14.03 24.54 -18.98
N ALA A 196 13.45 23.88 -19.98
CA ALA A 196 12.10 23.34 -19.87
C ALA A 196 12.00 22.28 -18.77
N LEU A 197 12.96 21.33 -18.75
CA LEU A 197 12.98 20.25 -17.76
C LEU A 197 13.23 20.79 -16.34
N ILE A 198 14.12 21.76 -16.16
CA ILE A 198 14.41 22.30 -14.83
C ILE A 198 13.25 23.13 -14.27
N LYS A 199 12.50 23.84 -15.12
CA LYS A 199 11.27 24.53 -14.72
C LYS A 199 10.25 23.54 -14.19
N GLN A 200 10.05 22.43 -14.89
CA GLN A 200 9.16 21.36 -14.43
C GLN A 200 9.63 20.80 -13.08
N VAL A 201 10.90 20.42 -12.96
CA VAL A 201 11.49 19.92 -11.70
C VAL A 201 11.27 20.92 -10.57
N TRP A 202 11.59 22.20 -10.79
CA TRP A 202 11.44 23.24 -9.78
C TRP A 202 10.00 23.40 -9.29
N ARG A 203 9.04 23.35 -10.20
CA ARG A 203 7.61 23.49 -9.91
C ARG A 203 7.03 22.25 -9.22
N GLU A 204 7.33 21.07 -9.74
CA GLU A 204 6.57 19.84 -9.47
C GLU A 204 7.29 18.82 -8.57
N ASP A 205 8.61 18.89 -8.46
CA ASP A 205 9.40 17.90 -7.74
C ASP A 205 9.82 18.35 -6.33
N SER A 206 10.08 17.36 -5.48
CA SER A 206 10.63 17.55 -4.14
C SER A 206 12.10 17.13 -4.10
N PHE A 207 12.97 17.98 -3.56
CA PHE A 207 14.40 17.76 -3.42
C PHE A 207 14.97 18.58 -2.26
N GLY A 208 16.19 18.26 -1.81
CA GLY A 208 16.85 18.93 -0.68
C GLY A 208 17.43 20.31 -1.02
N ASN A 209 17.84 21.04 0.01
CA ASN A 209 18.36 22.41 -0.12
C ASN A 209 19.62 22.48 -0.99
N ASP A 210 20.55 21.55 -0.85
CA ASP A 210 21.78 21.53 -1.67
C ASP A 210 21.46 21.43 -3.17
N THR A 211 20.44 20.67 -3.53
CA THR A 211 19.94 20.59 -4.91
C THR A 211 19.24 21.88 -5.32
N GLU A 212 18.45 22.49 -4.43
CA GLU A 212 17.80 23.78 -4.64
C GLU A 212 18.82 24.86 -5.01
N ASP A 213 19.90 24.99 -4.24
CA ASP A 213 20.97 25.97 -4.47
C ASP A 213 21.69 25.71 -5.79
N ARG A 214 22.00 24.45 -6.11
CA ARG A 214 22.63 24.08 -7.40
C ARG A 214 21.75 24.40 -8.60
N ILE A 215 20.43 24.23 -8.47
CA ILE A 215 19.49 24.58 -9.53
C ILE A 215 19.47 26.10 -9.74
N LEU A 216 19.36 26.87 -8.65
CA LEU A 216 19.34 28.33 -8.70
C LEU A 216 20.64 28.91 -9.29
N ASP A 217 21.79 28.34 -8.95
CA ASP A 217 23.10 28.74 -9.47
C ASP A 217 23.26 28.41 -10.96
N ARG A 218 23.05 27.13 -11.34
CA ARG A 218 23.29 26.65 -12.71
C ARG A 218 22.26 27.14 -13.73
N PHE A 219 21.06 27.48 -13.28
CA PHE A 219 19.95 27.96 -14.13
C PHE A 219 19.52 29.37 -13.73
N ALA A 220 20.48 30.22 -13.35
CA ALA A 220 20.23 31.61 -13.04
C ALA A 220 19.47 32.33 -14.18
N GLY A 221 18.40 33.05 -13.82
CA GLY A 221 17.54 33.77 -14.77
C GLY A 221 16.52 32.90 -15.53
N VAL A 222 16.53 31.57 -15.36
CA VAL A 222 15.56 30.67 -16.00
C VAL A 222 14.23 30.67 -15.26
N LEU A 223 14.28 30.66 -13.92
CA LEU A 223 13.12 30.58 -13.04
C LEU A 223 12.58 31.99 -12.73
N GLY A 224 11.28 32.20 -12.94
CA GLY A 224 10.62 33.47 -12.68
C GLY A 224 9.70 33.46 -11.46
N GLU A 225 9.10 34.62 -11.17
CA GLU A 225 8.12 34.80 -10.09
C GLU A 225 7.01 33.73 -10.11
N ALA A 226 6.45 33.44 -11.28
CA ALA A 226 5.39 32.44 -11.44
C ALA A 226 5.84 31.03 -11.01
N ASP A 227 7.08 30.63 -11.35
CA ASP A 227 7.63 29.33 -10.99
C ASP A 227 7.84 29.23 -9.47
N HIS A 228 8.31 30.30 -8.84
CA HIS A 228 8.48 30.38 -7.39
C HIS A 228 7.13 30.39 -6.65
N ARG A 229 6.13 31.12 -7.14
CA ARG A 229 4.77 31.13 -6.59
C ARG A 229 4.13 29.74 -6.70
N TYR A 230 4.30 29.07 -7.83
CA TYR A 230 3.81 27.71 -8.04
C TYR A 230 4.44 26.75 -7.01
N ARG A 231 5.77 26.77 -6.89
CA ARG A 231 6.51 25.95 -5.91
C ARG A 231 6.08 26.25 -4.46
N MET A 232 5.87 27.53 -4.12
CA MET A 232 5.36 27.95 -2.82
C MET A 232 4.01 27.28 -2.52
N GLU A 233 3.02 27.41 -3.41
CA GLU A 233 1.69 26.87 -3.16
C GLU A 233 1.70 25.34 -3.08
N ARG A 234 2.51 24.66 -3.92
CA ARG A 234 2.70 23.21 -3.83
C ARG A 234 3.18 22.77 -2.44
N HIS A 235 4.12 23.52 -1.86
CA HIS A 235 4.59 23.24 -0.50
C HIS A 235 3.55 23.61 0.56
N LEU A 236 2.74 24.67 0.36
CA LEU A 236 1.65 25.03 1.29
C LEU A 236 0.55 23.98 1.34
N LEU A 237 0.13 23.43 0.20
CA LEU A 237 -0.87 22.37 0.12
C LEU A 237 -0.40 21.09 0.84
N LYS A 238 0.93 20.86 0.87
CA LYS A 238 1.56 19.76 1.60
C LYS A 238 1.96 20.12 3.04
N GLU A 239 1.60 21.31 3.53
CA GLU A 239 1.92 21.82 4.87
C GLU A 239 3.43 21.88 5.17
N ASN A 240 4.28 21.96 4.14
CA ASN A 240 5.73 22.14 4.29
C ASN A 240 6.05 23.64 4.41
N TRP A 241 5.85 24.17 5.62
CA TRP A 241 6.00 25.60 5.92
C TRP A 241 7.38 26.16 5.60
N GLY A 242 8.44 25.40 5.85
CA GLY A 242 9.81 25.84 5.63
C GLY A 242 10.11 26.05 4.15
N ALA A 243 9.81 25.05 3.31
CA ALA A 243 10.01 25.15 1.87
C ALA A 243 9.07 26.18 1.23
N ALA A 244 7.82 26.25 1.68
CA ALA A 244 6.87 27.28 1.24
C ALA A 244 7.37 28.70 1.53
N THR A 245 7.90 28.96 2.73
CA THR A 245 8.41 30.29 3.11
C THR A 245 9.61 30.68 2.24
N ARG A 246 10.54 29.75 1.97
CA ARG A 246 11.68 30.03 1.07
C ARG A 246 11.23 30.33 -0.36
N ALA A 247 10.35 29.49 -0.91
CA ALA A 247 9.80 29.70 -2.25
C ALA A 247 9.03 31.03 -2.36
N ALA A 248 8.28 31.42 -1.32
CA ALA A 248 7.65 32.73 -1.24
C ALA A 248 8.67 33.87 -1.26
N GLY A 249 9.81 33.70 -0.57
CA GLY A 249 10.92 34.65 -0.60
C GLY A 249 11.46 34.90 -2.01
N TYR A 250 11.53 33.85 -2.85
CA TYR A 250 11.93 33.97 -4.25
C TYR A 250 10.84 34.57 -5.15
N ALA A 251 9.57 34.29 -4.86
CA ALA A 251 8.43 34.85 -5.61
C ALA A 251 8.21 36.35 -5.32
N GLY A 252 8.59 36.81 -4.12
CA GLY A 252 8.49 38.22 -3.73
C GLY A 252 7.93 38.39 -2.32
N LYS A 253 8.35 39.48 -1.64
CA LYS A 253 8.08 39.69 -0.20
C LYS A 253 6.61 39.63 0.21
N SER A 254 5.67 39.99 -0.68
CA SER A 254 4.23 39.93 -0.39
C SER A 254 3.69 38.50 -0.28
N TYR A 255 4.28 37.52 -0.97
CA TYR A 255 3.83 36.13 -0.97
C TYR A 255 3.98 35.44 0.40
N ASP A 256 4.95 35.89 1.21
CA ASP A 256 5.11 35.43 2.60
C ASP A 256 3.86 35.68 3.47
N THR A 257 3.04 36.68 3.14
CA THR A 257 1.77 36.92 3.82
C THR A 257 0.75 35.81 3.59
N LEU A 258 0.76 35.14 2.42
CA LEU A 258 -0.11 34.00 2.12
C LEU A 258 0.30 32.76 2.92
N VAL A 259 1.60 32.52 3.03
CA VAL A 259 2.16 31.44 3.87
C VAL A 259 1.73 31.63 5.33
N LYS A 260 1.91 32.85 5.86
CA LYS A 260 1.51 33.21 7.23
C LYS A 260 0.00 33.10 7.44
N ALA A 261 -0.81 33.49 6.45
CA ALA A 261 -2.27 33.34 6.51
C ALA A 261 -2.68 31.86 6.63
N ARG A 262 -2.12 30.97 5.78
CA ARG A 262 -2.37 29.52 5.87
C ARG A 262 -1.92 28.95 7.20
N MET A 263 -0.71 29.27 7.67
CA MET A 263 -0.22 28.84 9.00
C MET A 263 -1.16 29.30 10.13
N GLY A 264 -1.66 30.54 10.06
CA GLY A 264 -2.59 31.10 11.04
C GLY A 264 -3.83 30.25 11.26
N VAL A 265 -4.35 29.59 10.21
CA VAL A 265 -5.51 28.68 10.30
C VAL A 265 -5.27 27.52 11.27
N TYR A 266 -4.03 27.02 11.36
CA TYR A 266 -3.65 25.93 12.27
C TYR A 266 -3.27 26.42 13.67
N GLN A 267 -2.96 27.71 13.81
CA GLN A 267 -2.55 28.30 15.09
C GLN A 267 -3.71 28.91 15.89
N GLY A 268 -4.92 28.94 15.33
CA GLY A 268 -6.16 29.33 16.01
C GLY A 268 -6.74 30.66 15.53
N LYS A 269 -8.01 30.90 15.88
CA LYS A 269 -8.86 31.99 15.36
C LYS A 269 -8.19 33.37 15.34
N LYS A 270 -7.72 33.85 16.49
CA LYS A 270 -7.11 35.20 16.61
C LYS A 270 -5.90 35.38 15.69
N LYS A 271 -5.08 34.34 15.55
CA LYS A 271 -3.89 34.36 14.68
C LYS A 271 -4.27 34.30 13.21
N ALA A 272 -5.24 33.47 12.84
CA ALA A 272 -5.78 33.41 11.48
C ALA A 272 -6.35 34.78 11.05
N GLU A 273 -7.20 35.40 11.86
CA GLU A 273 -7.83 36.70 11.55
C GLU A 273 -6.79 37.81 11.36
N LYS A 274 -5.80 37.90 12.27
CA LYS A 274 -4.68 38.84 12.14
C LYS A 274 -3.87 38.60 10.86
N ALA A 275 -3.56 37.34 10.56
CA ALA A 275 -2.77 36.98 9.38
C ALA A 275 -3.52 37.28 8.08
N PHE A 276 -4.82 36.98 8.00
CA PHE A 276 -5.64 37.35 6.83
C PHE A 276 -5.75 38.85 6.63
N ALA A 277 -5.86 39.64 7.71
CA ALA A 277 -5.90 41.11 7.62
C ALA A 277 -4.60 41.70 7.05
N ALA A 278 -3.46 41.04 7.30
CA ALA A 278 -2.16 41.46 6.81
C ALA A 278 -1.91 41.14 5.31
N VAL A 279 -2.75 40.33 4.67
CA VAL A 279 -2.61 40.03 3.24
C VAL A 279 -2.99 41.26 2.39
N PRO A 280 -2.09 41.75 1.51
CA PRO A 280 -2.36 42.90 0.64
C PRO A 280 -3.57 42.69 -0.28
N ALA A 281 -4.25 43.77 -0.64
CA ALA A 281 -5.46 43.72 -1.46
C ALA A 281 -5.23 43.01 -2.82
N SER A 282 -4.06 43.19 -3.43
CA SER A 282 -3.67 42.52 -4.68
C SER A 282 -3.65 40.99 -4.60
N LEU A 283 -3.38 40.42 -3.42
CA LEU A 283 -3.29 38.97 -3.22
C LEU A 283 -4.58 38.34 -2.67
N ARG A 284 -5.63 39.12 -2.36
CA ARG A 284 -6.89 38.58 -1.80
C ARG A 284 -7.72 37.79 -2.81
N LYS A 285 -7.42 37.91 -4.10
CA LYS A 285 -8.01 37.10 -5.17
C LYS A 285 -7.12 35.91 -5.58
N ASP A 286 -5.90 35.80 -5.01
CA ASP A 286 -5.01 34.67 -5.29
C ASP A 286 -5.65 33.36 -4.78
N ALA A 287 -5.51 32.29 -5.57
CA ALA A 287 -6.07 30.98 -5.25
C ALA A 287 -5.64 30.47 -3.86
N SER A 288 -4.39 30.73 -3.46
CA SER A 288 -3.86 30.35 -2.14
C SER A 288 -4.61 31.04 -0.99
N PHE A 289 -4.95 32.32 -1.16
CA PHE A 289 -5.74 33.07 -0.18
C PHE A 289 -7.16 32.49 -0.07
N LEU A 290 -7.82 32.26 -1.21
CA LEU A 290 -9.17 31.73 -1.27
C LEU A 290 -9.25 30.33 -0.63
N PHE A 291 -8.32 29.44 -0.96
CA PHE A 291 -8.22 28.12 -0.32
C PHE A 291 -8.02 28.27 1.20
N SER A 292 -7.07 29.10 1.63
CA SER A 292 -6.78 29.31 3.06
C SER A 292 -8.02 29.78 3.82
N ARG A 293 -8.80 30.69 3.22
CA ARG A 293 -10.02 31.25 3.79
C ARG A 293 -11.14 30.21 3.83
N ALA A 294 -11.33 29.43 2.76
CA ALA A 294 -12.30 28.33 2.73
C ALA A 294 -11.98 27.26 3.78
N LEU A 295 -10.71 26.85 3.90
CA LEU A 295 -10.23 25.92 4.92
C LEU A 295 -10.53 26.44 6.34
N TYR A 296 -10.28 27.72 6.60
CA TYR A 296 -10.61 28.35 7.88
C TYR A 296 -12.10 28.30 8.20
N LEU A 297 -12.97 28.61 7.22
CA LEU A 297 -14.42 28.58 7.38
C LEU A 297 -14.94 27.16 7.62
N ARG A 298 -14.46 26.16 6.84
CA ARG A 298 -14.80 24.75 7.05
C ARG A 298 -14.43 24.29 8.47
N ARG A 299 -13.22 24.60 8.93
CA ARG A 299 -12.76 24.27 10.30
C ARG A 299 -13.56 25.00 11.39
N SER A 300 -14.25 26.08 11.02
CA SER A 300 -15.15 26.85 11.88
C SER A 300 -16.63 26.42 11.73
N ASN A 301 -16.90 25.29 11.06
CA ASN A 301 -18.24 24.75 10.77
C ASN A 301 -19.14 25.69 9.93
N LYS A 302 -18.55 26.60 9.16
CA LYS A 302 -19.24 27.54 8.26
C LYS A 302 -19.21 27.03 6.82
N PHE A 303 -19.85 25.90 6.57
CA PHE A 303 -19.70 25.15 5.32
C PHE A 303 -20.26 25.87 4.08
N ALA A 304 -21.42 26.53 4.18
CA ALA A 304 -21.98 27.30 3.08
C ALA A 304 -21.08 28.50 2.68
N GLU A 305 -20.52 29.21 3.67
CA GLU A 305 -19.56 30.29 3.42
C GLU A 305 -18.27 29.75 2.78
N ALA A 306 -17.79 28.57 3.22
CA ALA A 306 -16.64 27.91 2.63
C ALA A 306 -16.89 27.50 1.17
N ALA A 307 -18.07 26.94 0.88
CA ALA A 307 -18.50 26.57 -0.47
C ALA A 307 -18.53 27.78 -1.40
N ALA A 308 -19.12 28.90 -0.96
CA ALA A 308 -19.19 30.13 -1.74
C ALA A 308 -17.80 30.69 -2.09
N LEU A 309 -16.80 30.53 -1.22
CA LEU A 309 -15.43 30.94 -1.52
C LEU A 309 -14.72 30.00 -2.49
N ILE A 310 -14.89 28.69 -2.35
CA ILE A 310 -14.27 27.73 -3.27
C ILE A 310 -14.81 27.92 -4.69
N GLN A 311 -16.10 28.21 -4.85
CA GLN A 311 -16.68 28.46 -6.16
C GLN A 311 -16.12 29.73 -6.85
N GLN A 312 -15.56 30.67 -6.09
CA GLN A 312 -14.87 31.85 -6.63
C GLN A 312 -13.43 31.56 -7.07
N ALA A 313 -12.87 30.42 -6.69
CA ALA A 313 -11.49 30.10 -7.01
C ALA A 313 -11.29 29.91 -8.53
N PRO A 314 -10.17 30.41 -9.09
CA PRO A 314 -9.88 30.28 -10.51
C PRO A 314 -9.86 28.80 -10.90
N ARG A 315 -10.32 28.47 -12.11
CA ARG A 315 -10.30 27.09 -12.65
C ARG A 315 -8.97 26.70 -13.28
N ASP A 316 -8.11 27.68 -13.48
CA ASP A 316 -6.79 27.52 -14.08
C ASP A 316 -5.86 26.67 -13.19
N HIS A 317 -5.30 25.61 -13.78
CA HIS A 317 -4.38 24.68 -13.14
C HIS A 317 -3.10 25.37 -12.67
N GLU A 318 -2.61 26.38 -13.40
CA GLU A 318 -1.40 27.11 -13.02
C GLU A 318 -1.57 27.86 -11.68
N GLN A 319 -2.78 28.36 -11.42
CA GLN A 319 -3.10 29.06 -10.19
C GLN A 319 -3.41 28.11 -9.03
N ARG A 320 -4.10 26.99 -9.30
CA ARG A 320 -4.47 25.99 -8.29
C ARG A 320 -3.31 25.13 -7.83
N VAL A 321 -2.35 24.87 -8.72
CA VAL A 321 -1.13 24.09 -8.51
C VAL A 321 -1.34 22.60 -8.30
N ASP A 322 -2.26 22.19 -7.44
CA ASP A 322 -2.57 20.79 -7.16
C ASP A 322 -4.09 20.65 -6.98
N GLY A 323 -4.79 20.39 -8.08
CA GLY A 323 -6.24 20.28 -8.12
C GLY A 323 -6.81 19.14 -7.27
N ASP A 324 -6.01 18.11 -6.98
CA ASP A 324 -6.41 17.00 -6.12
C ASP A 324 -6.53 17.43 -4.66
N GLU A 325 -5.64 18.29 -4.16
CA GLU A 325 -5.75 18.87 -2.81
C GLU A 325 -6.95 19.85 -2.70
N TRP A 326 -7.26 20.57 -3.78
CA TRP A 326 -8.51 21.35 -3.88
C TRP A 326 -9.74 20.46 -3.82
N TRP A 327 -9.74 19.37 -4.58
CA TRP A 327 -10.82 18.40 -4.54
C TRP A 327 -10.97 17.76 -3.15
N ALA A 328 -9.87 17.43 -2.48
CA ALA A 328 -9.91 16.87 -1.14
C ALA A 328 -10.63 17.82 -0.14
N GLU A 329 -10.43 19.13 -0.26
CA GLU A 329 -11.14 20.12 0.55
C GLU A 329 -12.60 20.30 0.11
N GLN A 330 -12.87 20.36 -1.20
CA GLN A 330 -14.24 20.36 -1.75
C GLN A 330 -15.06 19.19 -1.22
N ARG A 331 -14.53 17.97 -1.32
CA ARG A 331 -15.18 16.74 -0.87
C ARG A 331 -15.53 16.75 0.62
N ARG A 332 -14.73 17.39 1.46
CA ARG A 332 -15.06 17.55 2.90
C ARG A 332 -16.24 18.49 3.07
N ILE A 333 -16.25 19.60 2.35
CA ILE A 333 -17.33 20.58 2.39
C ILE A 333 -18.64 19.97 1.88
N THR A 334 -18.62 19.26 0.76
CA THR A 334 -19.82 18.63 0.17
C THR A 334 -20.45 17.63 1.13
N ARG A 335 -19.65 16.76 1.76
CA ARG A 335 -20.16 15.77 2.72
C ARG A 335 -20.81 16.40 3.94
N GLU A 336 -20.20 17.45 4.50
CA GLU A 336 -20.78 18.18 5.63
C GLU A 336 -22.05 18.93 5.23
N LEU A 337 -22.12 19.48 4.02
CA LEU A 337 -23.35 20.11 3.49
C LEU A 337 -24.49 19.09 3.34
N LEU A 338 -24.21 17.88 2.85
CA LEU A 338 -25.20 16.79 2.80
C LEU A 338 -25.73 16.45 4.20
N ASP A 339 -24.84 16.34 5.18
CA ASP A 339 -25.21 16.06 6.57
C ASP A 339 -25.98 17.22 7.23
N LYS A 340 -25.90 18.43 6.68
CA LYS A 340 -26.70 19.60 7.07
C LYS A 340 -27.99 19.77 6.26
N GLY A 341 -28.28 18.88 5.32
CA GLY A 341 -29.49 18.96 4.50
C GLY A 341 -29.43 20.01 3.40
N ASP A 342 -28.22 20.36 2.92
CA ASP A 342 -28.01 21.27 1.77
C ASP A 342 -27.38 20.52 0.58
N PRO A 343 -28.12 19.59 -0.05
CA PRO A 343 -27.60 18.80 -1.17
C PRO A 343 -27.39 19.62 -2.44
N LYS A 344 -28.10 20.73 -2.60
CA LYS A 344 -27.95 21.61 -3.77
C LYS A 344 -26.57 22.27 -3.76
N THR A 345 -26.19 22.93 -2.66
CA THR A 345 -24.85 23.52 -2.55
C THR A 345 -23.76 22.44 -2.59
N ALA A 346 -24.02 21.26 -2.00
CA ALA A 346 -23.09 20.13 -2.08
C ALA A 346 -22.85 19.69 -3.53
N TYR A 347 -23.92 19.55 -4.32
CA TYR A 347 -23.81 19.22 -5.74
C TYR A 347 -23.07 20.31 -6.52
N ASP A 348 -23.40 21.58 -6.31
CA ASP A 348 -22.77 22.70 -7.03
C ASP A 348 -21.26 22.77 -6.76
N VAL A 349 -20.82 22.44 -5.54
CA VAL A 349 -19.39 22.34 -5.23
C VAL A 349 -18.76 21.07 -5.83
N ALA A 350 -19.45 19.93 -5.80
CA ALA A 350 -18.93 18.65 -6.30
C ALA A 350 -18.79 18.62 -7.83
N SER A 351 -19.82 19.08 -8.56
CA SER A 351 -19.84 19.16 -10.02
C SER A 351 -18.83 20.14 -10.60
N HIS A 352 -18.33 21.06 -9.79
CA HIS A 352 -17.25 22.00 -10.13
C HIS A 352 -15.92 21.62 -9.46
N HIS A 353 -15.66 20.32 -9.33
CA HIS A 353 -14.43 19.84 -8.70
C HIS A 353 -13.16 20.33 -9.41
N ALA A 354 -12.07 20.35 -8.65
CA ALA A 354 -10.74 20.68 -9.15
C ALA A 354 -9.88 19.44 -9.47
N ALA A 355 -10.38 18.23 -9.29
CA ALA A 355 -9.61 16.99 -9.41
C ALA A 355 -8.86 16.87 -10.76
N GLU A 356 -7.60 16.46 -10.68
CA GLU A 356 -6.65 16.39 -11.79
C GLU A 356 -6.24 14.95 -12.09
N SER A 357 -5.88 14.16 -11.07
CA SER A 357 -5.47 12.79 -11.32
C SER A 357 -6.66 11.93 -11.77
N PRO A 358 -6.46 10.94 -12.66
CA PRO A 358 -7.56 10.10 -13.13
C PRO A 358 -8.37 9.47 -11.99
N ALA A 359 -7.70 9.04 -10.91
CA ALA A 359 -8.37 8.48 -9.75
C ALA A 359 -9.25 9.49 -9.00
N GLN A 360 -8.76 10.73 -8.81
CA GLN A 360 -9.55 11.76 -8.15
C GLN A 360 -10.68 12.30 -9.04
N GLN A 361 -10.48 12.36 -10.36
CA GLN A 361 -11.54 12.69 -11.32
C GLN A 361 -12.68 11.65 -11.26
N ILE A 362 -12.33 10.36 -11.25
CA ILE A 362 -13.31 9.27 -11.06
C ILE A 362 -14.07 9.46 -9.75
N GLU A 363 -13.39 9.72 -8.64
CA GLU A 363 -14.03 9.95 -7.34
C GLU A 363 -14.91 11.20 -7.32
N ALA A 364 -14.51 12.27 -8.01
CA ALA A 364 -15.21 13.55 -7.98
C ALA A 364 -16.49 13.55 -8.79
N GLU A 365 -16.42 13.08 -10.04
CA GLU A 365 -17.59 12.88 -10.89
C GLU A 365 -18.53 11.83 -10.29
N PHE A 366 -17.98 10.74 -9.74
CA PHE A 366 -18.80 9.78 -8.99
C PHE A 366 -19.54 10.46 -7.84
N HIS A 367 -18.86 11.29 -7.05
CA HIS A 367 -19.48 11.96 -5.91
C HIS A 367 -20.58 12.94 -6.35
N ALA A 368 -20.34 13.71 -7.43
CA ALA A 368 -21.34 14.61 -8.01
C ALA A 368 -22.56 13.84 -8.54
N GLY A 369 -22.34 12.76 -9.30
CA GLY A 369 -23.41 11.90 -9.82
C GLY A 369 -24.21 11.20 -8.72
N TRP A 370 -23.54 10.73 -7.67
CA TRP A 370 -24.20 10.13 -6.51
C TRP A 370 -25.05 11.15 -5.75
N ILE A 371 -24.59 12.40 -5.59
CA ILE A 371 -25.42 13.47 -5.00
C ILE A 371 -26.64 13.76 -5.87
N ALA A 372 -26.45 13.90 -7.19
CA ALA A 372 -27.54 14.14 -8.13
C ALA A 372 -28.60 13.04 -8.06
N LEU A 373 -28.18 11.76 -8.04
CA LEU A 373 -29.09 10.62 -8.02
C LEU A 373 -29.83 10.48 -6.68
N ARG A 374 -29.12 10.65 -5.56
CA ARG A 374 -29.61 10.20 -4.24
C ARG A 374 -30.15 11.31 -3.36
N PHE A 375 -29.83 12.56 -3.67
CA PHE A 375 -30.26 13.71 -2.86
C PHE A 375 -31.00 14.78 -3.66
N LEU A 376 -30.87 14.78 -5.00
CA LEU A 376 -31.58 15.73 -5.87
C LEU A 376 -32.63 15.04 -6.76
N ASP A 377 -32.77 13.72 -6.67
CA ASP A 377 -33.68 12.91 -7.50
C ASP A 377 -33.55 13.20 -9.01
N ASP A 378 -32.32 13.43 -9.48
CA ASP A 378 -31.99 13.78 -10.86
C ASP A 378 -31.18 12.65 -11.52
N PRO A 379 -31.85 11.56 -11.97
CA PRO A 379 -31.17 10.40 -12.53
C PRO A 379 -30.50 10.70 -13.88
N LYS A 380 -31.01 11.68 -14.64
CA LYS A 380 -30.41 12.10 -15.91
C LYS A 380 -29.02 12.70 -15.68
N LYS A 381 -28.92 13.70 -14.81
CA LYS A 381 -27.66 14.35 -14.44
C LYS A 381 -26.68 13.38 -13.80
N ALA A 382 -27.18 12.46 -12.96
CA ALA A 382 -26.35 11.40 -12.41
C ALA A 382 -25.75 10.50 -13.50
N GLY A 383 -26.57 10.08 -14.48
CA GLY A 383 -26.15 9.29 -15.62
C GLY A 383 -25.05 9.98 -16.44
N GLU A 384 -25.15 11.30 -16.65
CA GLU A 384 -24.13 12.11 -17.33
C GLU A 384 -22.77 12.08 -16.60
N HIS A 385 -22.77 12.27 -15.28
CA HIS A 385 -21.55 12.18 -14.46
C HIS A 385 -20.92 10.79 -14.52
N PHE A 386 -21.71 9.73 -14.32
CA PHE A 386 -21.19 8.36 -14.37
C PHE A 386 -20.68 7.98 -15.78
N ALA A 387 -21.34 8.43 -16.84
CA ALA A 387 -20.88 8.22 -18.22
C ALA A 387 -19.56 8.94 -18.54
N THR A 388 -19.32 10.10 -17.94
CA THR A 388 -18.04 10.82 -18.09
C THR A 388 -16.87 9.96 -17.62
N VAL A 389 -16.98 9.34 -16.44
CA VAL A 389 -15.88 8.56 -15.85
C VAL A 389 -15.86 7.09 -16.24
N ALA A 390 -16.93 6.58 -16.85
CA ALA A 390 -16.93 5.27 -17.48
C ALA A 390 -15.89 5.14 -18.62
N LYS A 391 -15.45 6.28 -19.19
CA LYS A 391 -14.44 6.35 -20.26
C LYS A 391 -13.01 6.20 -19.76
N THR A 392 -12.74 6.54 -18.49
CA THR A 392 -11.40 6.55 -17.91
C THR A 392 -11.21 5.48 -16.83
N ALA A 393 -12.30 4.91 -16.30
CA ALA A 393 -12.27 3.79 -15.38
C ALA A 393 -11.61 2.56 -16.02
N SER A 394 -10.45 2.15 -15.49
CA SER A 394 -9.64 1.06 -16.04
C SER A 394 -9.48 -0.13 -15.09
N THR A 395 -9.58 0.09 -13.78
CA THR A 395 -9.46 -1.01 -12.81
C THR A 395 -10.78 -1.78 -12.67
N PRO A 396 -10.76 -3.09 -12.34
CA PRO A 396 -11.97 -3.87 -12.12
C PRO A 396 -12.94 -3.21 -11.13
N ILE A 397 -12.42 -2.66 -10.03
CA ILE A 397 -13.22 -1.99 -8.99
C ILE A 397 -13.90 -0.72 -9.52
N SER A 398 -13.15 0.14 -10.20
CA SER A 398 -13.71 1.38 -10.77
C SER A 398 -14.73 1.08 -11.86
N ILE A 399 -14.45 0.10 -12.72
CA ILE A 399 -15.37 -0.32 -13.79
C ILE A 399 -16.69 -0.81 -13.19
N ALA A 400 -16.62 -1.72 -12.21
CA ALA A 400 -17.79 -2.29 -11.58
C ALA A 400 -18.63 -1.24 -10.83
N ARG A 401 -17.98 -0.34 -10.09
CA ARG A 401 -18.66 0.74 -9.36
C ARG A 401 -19.41 1.67 -10.32
N ILE A 402 -18.70 2.20 -11.33
CA ILE A 402 -19.33 3.13 -12.27
C ILE A 402 -20.47 2.45 -13.02
N ALA A 403 -20.27 1.23 -13.53
CA ALA A 403 -21.33 0.50 -14.23
C ALA A 403 -22.53 0.21 -13.31
N TYR A 404 -22.32 -0.23 -12.06
CA TYR A 404 -23.42 -0.44 -11.12
C TYR A 404 -24.24 0.84 -10.89
N TRP A 405 -23.57 1.98 -10.72
CA TRP A 405 -24.24 3.26 -10.49
C TRP A 405 -24.87 3.87 -11.75
N GLN A 406 -24.35 3.59 -12.95
CA GLN A 406 -25.05 3.82 -14.21
C GLN A 406 -26.36 3.00 -14.25
N GLY A 407 -26.32 1.74 -13.82
CA GLY A 407 -27.51 0.89 -13.71
C GLY A 407 -28.54 1.45 -12.74
N ARG A 408 -28.10 1.95 -11.57
CA ARG A 408 -28.96 2.61 -10.58
C ARG A 408 -29.59 3.90 -11.11
N ALA A 409 -28.83 4.70 -11.87
CA ALA A 409 -29.34 5.92 -12.49
C ALA A 409 -30.37 5.60 -13.59
N ALA A 410 -30.09 4.62 -14.45
CA ALA A 410 -31.01 4.19 -15.50
C ALA A 410 -32.31 3.62 -14.93
N GLU A 411 -32.23 2.79 -13.88
CA GLU A 411 -33.41 2.27 -13.17
C GLU A 411 -34.26 3.40 -12.56
N ALA A 412 -33.64 4.38 -11.91
CA ALA A 412 -34.35 5.55 -11.39
C ALA A 412 -34.97 6.43 -12.50
N ALA A 413 -34.44 6.37 -13.72
CA ALA A 413 -35.01 7.03 -14.90
C ALA A 413 -36.11 6.19 -15.61
N GLY A 414 -36.39 4.97 -15.15
CA GLY A 414 -37.33 4.04 -15.81
C GLY A 414 -36.78 3.40 -17.09
N ALA A 415 -35.46 3.42 -17.30
CA ALA A 415 -34.78 2.85 -18.45
C ALA A 415 -34.27 1.42 -18.14
N ASP A 416 -35.19 0.47 -17.95
CA ASP A 416 -34.88 -0.88 -17.45
C ASP A 416 -33.90 -1.67 -18.35
N ALA A 417 -34.00 -1.50 -19.67
CA ALA A 417 -33.10 -2.16 -20.62
C ALA A 417 -31.65 -1.67 -20.47
N ASP A 418 -31.46 -0.36 -20.32
CA ASP A 418 -30.15 0.25 -20.08
C ASP A 418 -29.63 -0.14 -18.70
N ALA A 419 -30.51 -0.14 -17.69
CA ALA A 419 -30.16 -0.54 -16.33
C ALA A 419 -29.60 -1.97 -16.31
N LYS A 420 -30.27 -2.90 -16.99
CA LYS A 420 -29.82 -4.29 -17.13
C LYS A 420 -28.44 -4.37 -17.79
N LEU A 421 -28.22 -3.68 -18.91
CA LEU A 421 -26.92 -3.67 -19.60
C LEU A 421 -25.78 -3.18 -18.70
N PHE A 422 -26.04 -2.13 -17.91
CA PHE A 422 -25.05 -1.60 -16.97
C PHE A 422 -24.78 -2.57 -15.80
N TYR A 423 -25.80 -3.24 -15.28
CA TYR A 423 -25.60 -4.29 -14.27
C TYR A 423 -24.83 -5.48 -14.84
N GLU A 424 -25.07 -5.90 -16.09
CA GLU A 424 -24.31 -6.98 -16.73
C GLU A 424 -22.83 -6.62 -16.83
N ARG A 425 -22.51 -5.40 -17.26
CA ARG A 425 -21.13 -4.89 -17.31
C ARG A 425 -20.46 -4.84 -15.93
N ALA A 426 -21.20 -4.49 -14.88
CA ALA A 426 -20.68 -4.55 -13.52
C ALA A 426 -20.42 -5.99 -13.07
N ALA A 427 -21.36 -6.91 -13.36
CA ALA A 427 -21.32 -8.31 -12.98
C ALA A 427 -20.15 -9.08 -13.63
N GLU A 428 -19.63 -8.64 -14.76
CA GLU A 428 -18.37 -9.17 -15.33
C GLU A 428 -17.19 -9.13 -14.35
N LYS A 429 -17.22 -8.21 -13.39
CA LYS A 429 -16.20 -8.07 -12.33
C LYS A 429 -16.71 -8.71 -11.04
N ALA A 430 -17.12 -9.98 -11.14
CA ALA A 430 -17.84 -10.74 -10.12
C ALA A 430 -17.14 -10.85 -8.75
N THR A 431 -15.84 -10.59 -8.67
CA THR A 431 -15.08 -10.61 -7.40
C THR A 431 -15.03 -9.25 -6.70
N THR A 432 -15.62 -8.20 -7.29
CA THR A 432 -15.67 -6.85 -6.72
C THR A 432 -17.02 -6.56 -6.06
N TYR A 433 -17.06 -5.70 -5.05
CA TYR A 433 -18.28 -5.37 -4.30
C TYR A 433 -19.46 -4.98 -5.19
N TYR A 434 -19.25 -4.00 -6.08
CA TYR A 434 -20.30 -3.55 -7.00
C TYR A 434 -20.63 -4.56 -8.09
N GLY A 435 -19.66 -5.38 -8.50
CA GLY A 435 -19.91 -6.49 -9.40
C GLY A 435 -20.83 -7.53 -8.76
N GLN A 436 -20.59 -7.87 -7.49
CA GLN A 436 -21.44 -8.80 -6.73
C GLN A 436 -22.84 -8.25 -6.49
N LEU A 437 -22.98 -6.95 -6.18
CA LEU A 437 -24.29 -6.32 -6.08
C LEU A 437 -25.07 -6.38 -7.40
N ALA A 438 -24.38 -6.21 -8.54
CA ALA A 438 -25.00 -6.35 -9.84
C ALA A 438 -25.34 -7.81 -10.18
N THR A 439 -24.45 -8.75 -9.86
CA THR A 439 -24.68 -10.20 -9.98
C THR A 439 -25.94 -10.62 -9.22
N ASP A 440 -26.07 -10.20 -7.95
CA ASP A 440 -27.25 -10.48 -7.12
C ASP A 440 -28.52 -9.88 -7.72
N LYS A 441 -28.46 -8.63 -8.18
CA LYS A 441 -29.59 -7.95 -8.84
C LYS A 441 -30.06 -8.62 -10.12
N LEU A 442 -29.15 -9.27 -10.85
CA LEU A 442 -29.46 -10.04 -12.05
C LEU A 442 -29.91 -11.48 -11.75
N GLY A 443 -29.95 -11.89 -10.47
CA GLY A 443 -30.26 -13.27 -10.07
C GLY A 443 -29.18 -14.27 -10.47
N LEU A 444 -27.95 -13.81 -10.70
CA LEU A 444 -26.80 -14.62 -11.09
C LEU A 444 -26.02 -15.08 -9.85
N LYS A 445 -25.08 -16.01 -10.05
CA LYS A 445 -24.13 -16.45 -9.02
C LYS A 445 -22.74 -15.92 -9.34
N VAL A 446 -21.94 -15.65 -8.30
CA VAL A 446 -20.53 -15.27 -8.45
C VAL A 446 -19.77 -16.43 -9.09
N ALA A 447 -19.25 -16.20 -10.30
CA ALA A 447 -18.37 -17.12 -11.00
C ALA A 447 -16.91 -16.73 -10.79
N LEU A 448 -16.07 -17.70 -10.44
CA LEU A 448 -14.63 -17.50 -10.27
C LEU A 448 -13.91 -18.00 -11.51
N ARG A 449 -13.07 -17.15 -12.11
CA ARG A 449 -12.33 -17.46 -13.32
C ARG A 449 -11.06 -18.23 -12.99
N THR A 450 -10.68 -19.13 -13.90
CA THR A 450 -9.47 -19.96 -13.83
C THR A 450 -8.68 -19.84 -15.13
N VAL A 451 -7.41 -20.24 -15.08
CA VAL A 451 -6.53 -20.40 -16.23
C VAL A 451 -6.14 -21.87 -16.34
N ASP A 452 -5.91 -22.35 -17.57
CA ASP A 452 -5.32 -23.66 -17.79
C ASP A 452 -3.83 -23.64 -17.44
N PRO A 453 -3.29 -24.68 -16.78
CA PRO A 453 -1.85 -24.76 -16.51
C PRO A 453 -1.01 -24.78 -17.79
N LEU A 454 0.24 -24.32 -17.70
CA LEU A 454 1.19 -24.44 -18.82
C LEU A 454 1.40 -25.91 -19.22
N PRO A 455 1.59 -26.18 -20.52
CA PRO A 455 2.15 -27.44 -20.99
C PRO A 455 3.47 -27.75 -20.26
N GLU A 456 3.77 -29.04 -20.10
CA GLU A 456 4.87 -29.50 -19.26
C GLU A 456 6.26 -29.01 -19.72
N ASP A 457 6.47 -28.91 -21.03
CA ASP A 457 7.69 -28.38 -21.64
C ASP A 457 7.82 -26.86 -21.45
N GLU A 458 6.72 -26.11 -21.62
CA GLU A 458 6.67 -24.67 -21.33
C GLU A 458 6.90 -24.37 -19.85
N ARG A 459 6.29 -25.16 -18.96
CA ARG A 459 6.52 -25.08 -17.51
C ARG A 459 7.99 -25.32 -17.17
N ARG A 460 8.63 -26.34 -17.76
CA ARG A 460 10.07 -26.60 -17.57
C ARG A 460 10.95 -25.47 -18.11
N ALA A 461 10.56 -24.84 -19.21
CA ALA A 461 11.26 -23.68 -19.75
C ALA A 461 11.14 -22.47 -18.80
N PHE A 462 9.93 -22.20 -18.30
CA PHE A 462 9.68 -21.15 -17.31
C PHE A 462 10.49 -21.37 -16.02
N GLU A 463 10.54 -22.59 -15.50
CA GLU A 463 11.29 -22.92 -14.29
C GLU A 463 12.82 -22.83 -14.45
N LYS A 464 13.32 -22.78 -15.69
CA LYS A 464 14.76 -22.57 -15.98
C LYS A 464 15.16 -21.09 -15.98
N LEU A 465 14.20 -20.16 -16.08
CA LEU A 465 14.50 -18.73 -16.03
C LEU A 465 15.24 -18.40 -14.73
N THR A 466 16.34 -17.64 -14.84
CA THR A 466 17.18 -17.27 -13.69
C THR A 466 16.39 -16.74 -12.50
N PRO A 467 15.47 -15.76 -12.63
CA PRO A 467 14.71 -15.28 -11.46
C PRO A 467 13.77 -16.34 -10.86
N VAL A 468 13.25 -17.29 -11.64
CA VAL A 468 12.41 -18.39 -11.11
C VAL A 468 13.27 -19.42 -10.37
N ARG A 469 14.49 -19.68 -10.84
CA ARG A 469 15.48 -20.47 -10.08
C ARG A 469 15.85 -19.78 -8.77
N VAL A 470 15.97 -18.45 -8.75
CA VAL A 470 16.20 -17.69 -7.52
C VAL A 470 15.04 -17.80 -6.53
N VAL A 471 13.78 -17.84 -7.00
CA VAL A 471 12.64 -18.13 -6.11
C VAL A 471 12.87 -19.44 -5.35
N LYS A 472 13.24 -20.52 -6.05
CA LYS A 472 13.52 -21.82 -5.42
C LYS A 472 14.69 -21.76 -4.43
N LEU A 473 15.77 -21.06 -4.77
CA LEU A 473 16.90 -20.87 -3.85
C LEU A 473 16.49 -20.14 -2.58
N LEU A 474 15.71 -19.06 -2.69
CA LEU A 474 15.22 -18.29 -1.55
C LEU A 474 14.30 -19.10 -0.64
N GLN A 475 13.45 -19.95 -1.21
CA GLN A 475 12.62 -20.89 -0.45
C GLN A 475 13.49 -21.87 0.34
N GLN A 476 14.49 -22.48 -0.30
CA GLN A 476 15.40 -23.44 0.32
C GLN A 476 16.18 -22.87 1.51
N ILE A 477 16.59 -21.60 1.44
CA ILE A 477 17.32 -20.93 2.52
C ILE A 477 16.42 -20.19 3.53
N GLY A 478 15.09 -20.29 3.39
CA GLY A 478 14.12 -19.73 4.35
C GLY A 478 13.94 -18.20 4.31
N GLU A 479 14.27 -17.56 3.19
CA GLU A 479 14.26 -16.09 3.02
C GLU A 479 12.87 -15.55 2.61
N ASN A 480 11.90 -15.68 3.52
CA ASN A 480 10.46 -15.49 3.26
C ASN A 480 10.05 -14.08 2.77
N GLU A 481 10.57 -13.00 3.38
CA GLU A 481 10.22 -11.64 2.92
C GLU A 481 10.87 -11.32 1.58
N LEU A 482 12.07 -11.86 1.35
CA LEU A 482 12.81 -11.61 0.12
C LEU A 482 12.18 -12.37 -1.05
N VAL A 483 11.78 -13.63 -0.86
CA VAL A 483 11.07 -14.40 -1.90
C VAL A 483 9.73 -13.78 -2.24
N LEU A 484 8.98 -13.27 -1.25
CA LEU A 484 7.72 -12.56 -1.51
C LEU A 484 7.92 -11.33 -2.40
N ALA A 485 9.01 -10.59 -2.17
CA ALA A 485 9.34 -9.44 -2.99
C ALA A 485 9.67 -9.86 -4.44
N LEU A 486 10.39 -10.98 -4.63
CA LEU A 486 10.66 -11.53 -5.97
C LEU A 486 9.39 -12.06 -6.66
N TYR A 487 8.50 -12.74 -5.94
CA TYR A 487 7.20 -13.15 -6.47
C TYR A 487 6.40 -11.96 -6.99
N SER A 488 6.40 -10.86 -6.23
CA SER A 488 5.70 -9.64 -6.62
C SER A 488 6.34 -8.98 -7.84
N ASP A 489 7.68 -8.91 -7.88
CA ASP A 489 8.43 -8.36 -9.01
C ASP A 489 8.17 -9.17 -10.30
N LEU A 490 8.18 -10.50 -10.21
CA LEU A 490 7.86 -11.39 -11.33
C LEU A 490 6.41 -11.23 -11.78
N ALA A 491 5.44 -11.31 -10.85
CA ALA A 491 4.03 -11.23 -11.19
C ALA A 491 3.64 -9.89 -11.85
N GLN A 492 4.34 -8.79 -11.52
CA GLN A 492 4.12 -7.49 -12.17
C GLN A 492 4.57 -7.43 -13.63
N ASN A 493 5.51 -8.29 -14.03
CA ASN A 493 6.15 -8.25 -15.35
C ASN A 493 5.72 -9.40 -16.27
N LEU A 494 5.24 -10.51 -15.71
CA LEU A 494 4.71 -11.62 -16.51
C LEU A 494 3.39 -11.22 -17.18
N THR A 495 3.27 -11.50 -18.47
CA THR A 495 2.09 -11.21 -19.30
C THR A 495 1.31 -12.46 -19.68
N ASP A 496 1.82 -13.64 -19.36
CA ASP A 496 1.18 -14.93 -19.61
C ASP A 496 0.49 -15.44 -18.33
N PRO A 497 -0.82 -15.72 -18.35
CA PRO A 497 -1.54 -16.18 -17.17
C PRO A 497 -1.15 -17.60 -16.72
N GLY A 498 -0.67 -18.46 -17.61
CA GLY A 498 -0.14 -19.78 -17.26
C GLY A 498 1.20 -19.70 -16.52
N GLN A 499 2.07 -18.75 -16.88
CA GLN A 499 3.30 -18.47 -16.12
C GLN A 499 3.00 -17.92 -14.72
N LEU A 500 1.97 -17.08 -14.59
CA LEU A 500 1.50 -16.59 -13.28
C LEU A 500 0.93 -17.73 -12.42
N ASP A 501 0.19 -18.66 -13.02
CA ASP A 501 -0.30 -19.88 -12.37
C ASP A 501 0.87 -20.76 -11.90
N ALA A 502 1.83 -21.05 -12.78
CA ALA A 502 3.03 -21.83 -12.43
C ALA A 502 3.86 -21.15 -11.30
N LEU A 503 3.97 -19.82 -11.32
CA LEU A 503 4.63 -19.07 -10.25
C LEU A 503 3.88 -19.22 -8.91
N ALA A 504 2.54 -19.17 -8.94
CA ALA A 504 1.71 -19.34 -7.75
C ALA A 504 1.68 -20.79 -7.25
N ALA A 505 1.86 -21.78 -8.14
CA ALA A 505 2.05 -23.17 -7.78
C ALA A 505 3.35 -23.38 -6.97
N LEU A 506 4.45 -22.69 -7.32
CA LEU A 506 5.68 -22.70 -6.51
C LEU A 506 5.44 -22.14 -5.10
N ALA A 507 4.64 -21.07 -4.98
CA ALA A 507 4.29 -20.50 -3.68
C ALA A 507 3.37 -21.42 -2.87
N SER A 508 2.45 -22.12 -3.54
CA SER A 508 1.52 -23.06 -2.92
C SER A 508 2.23 -24.30 -2.39
N ALA A 509 3.23 -24.82 -3.11
CA ALA A 509 4.05 -25.96 -2.69
C ALA A 509 4.77 -25.69 -1.35
N GLU A 510 5.22 -24.46 -1.13
CA GLU A 510 5.82 -24.00 0.12
C GLU A 510 4.81 -23.56 1.19
N LYS A 511 3.51 -23.83 0.97
CA LYS A 511 2.43 -23.41 1.88
C LYS A 511 2.49 -21.92 2.22
N ASN A 512 2.76 -21.07 1.21
CA ASN A 512 2.88 -19.62 1.36
C ASN A 512 1.63 -18.88 0.82
N PRO A 513 0.52 -18.82 1.58
CA PRO A 513 -0.72 -18.19 1.15
C PRO A 513 -0.57 -16.69 0.88
N ARG A 514 0.38 -16.02 1.54
CA ARG A 514 0.67 -14.59 1.32
C ARG A 514 1.24 -14.35 -0.08
N ALA A 515 2.18 -15.19 -0.52
CA ALA A 515 2.72 -15.12 -1.89
C ALA A 515 1.67 -15.48 -2.94
N VAL A 516 0.87 -16.54 -2.71
CA VAL A 516 -0.24 -16.92 -3.61
C VAL A 516 -1.23 -15.76 -3.78
N LEU A 517 -1.65 -15.15 -2.66
CA LEU A 517 -2.54 -13.99 -2.67
C LEU A 517 -1.91 -12.79 -3.42
N ALA A 518 -0.63 -12.52 -3.23
CA ALA A 518 0.05 -11.40 -3.89
C ALA A 518 0.06 -11.59 -5.41
N ILE A 519 0.44 -12.78 -5.89
CA ILE A 519 0.45 -13.11 -7.33
C ILE A 519 -0.97 -13.02 -7.90
N GLY A 520 -1.96 -13.64 -7.25
CA GLY A 520 -3.35 -13.61 -7.69
C GLY A 520 -3.95 -12.20 -7.73
N LYS A 521 -3.63 -11.34 -6.76
CA LYS A 521 -4.05 -9.93 -6.76
C LYS A 521 -3.47 -9.15 -7.94
N ILE A 522 -2.17 -9.30 -8.22
CA ILE A 522 -1.51 -8.62 -9.34
C ILE A 522 -2.12 -9.12 -10.67
N ALA A 523 -2.26 -10.44 -10.81
CA ALA A 523 -2.82 -11.06 -12.01
C ALA A 523 -4.26 -10.59 -12.30
N THR A 524 -5.13 -10.60 -11.28
CA THR A 524 -6.53 -10.14 -11.42
C THR A 524 -6.63 -8.64 -11.68
N GLN A 525 -5.71 -7.83 -11.16
CA GLN A 525 -5.60 -6.41 -11.49
C GLN A 525 -5.21 -6.18 -12.96
N HIS A 526 -4.39 -7.05 -13.55
CA HIS A 526 -4.08 -7.05 -14.98
C HIS A 526 -5.18 -7.68 -15.86
N GLY A 527 -6.27 -8.16 -15.25
CA GLY A 527 -7.41 -8.74 -15.97
C GLY A 527 -7.33 -10.26 -16.17
N PHE A 528 -6.23 -10.90 -15.77
CA PHE A 528 -6.05 -12.35 -15.92
C PHE A 528 -6.98 -13.16 -15.00
N PRO A 529 -7.36 -14.39 -15.40
CA PRO A 529 -8.35 -15.21 -14.70
C PRO A 529 -7.74 -16.05 -13.56
N LEU A 530 -7.02 -15.41 -12.63
CA LEU A 530 -6.39 -16.07 -11.47
C LEU A 530 -7.20 -15.82 -10.18
N ASP A 531 -8.53 -15.89 -10.28
CA ASP A 531 -9.42 -15.55 -9.17
C ASP A 531 -9.19 -16.51 -7.98
N LEU A 532 -8.97 -17.80 -8.21
CA LEU A 532 -8.70 -18.76 -7.12
C LEU A 532 -7.42 -18.45 -6.33
N HIS A 533 -6.37 -17.97 -7.01
CA HIS A 533 -5.11 -17.55 -6.38
C HIS A 533 -5.27 -16.26 -5.59
N ALA A 534 -6.15 -15.35 -6.02
CA ALA A 534 -6.48 -14.13 -5.29
C ALA A 534 -7.28 -14.40 -3.99
N TYR A 535 -7.71 -15.65 -3.77
CA TYR A 535 -8.48 -16.13 -2.61
C TYR A 535 -7.98 -17.53 -2.15
N PRO A 536 -6.74 -17.62 -1.61
CA PRO A 536 -6.18 -18.90 -1.17
C PRO A 536 -6.90 -19.44 0.06
N LEU A 537 -7.00 -20.76 0.15
CA LEU A 537 -7.62 -21.48 1.28
C LEU A 537 -6.62 -21.95 2.34
N ALA A 538 -5.32 -21.83 2.10
CA ALA A 538 -4.28 -22.17 3.09
C ALA A 538 -3.96 -20.99 4.06
N GLY A 539 -4.75 -19.91 4.01
CA GLY A 539 -4.46 -18.65 4.70
C GLY A 539 -4.80 -18.61 6.19
N ILE A 540 -5.70 -19.47 6.65
CA ILE A 540 -6.12 -19.55 8.05
C ILE A 540 -5.70 -20.93 8.58
N PRO A 541 -4.86 -20.99 9.64
CA PRO A 541 -4.53 -22.26 10.27
C PRO A 541 -5.73 -22.84 11.01
N GLU A 542 -5.69 -24.13 11.33
CA GLU A 542 -6.70 -24.74 12.20
C GLU A 542 -6.64 -24.12 13.61
N PHE A 543 -7.82 -23.85 14.18
CA PHE A 543 -7.96 -23.38 15.56
C PHE A 543 -9.30 -23.83 16.13
N GLU A 544 -9.34 -24.10 17.43
CA GLU A 544 -10.58 -24.36 18.15
C GLU A 544 -11.31 -23.03 18.45
N PRO A 545 -12.52 -22.79 17.89
CA PRO A 545 -13.28 -21.58 18.15
C PRO A 545 -13.64 -21.42 19.63
N VAL A 546 -13.87 -20.17 20.05
CA VAL A 546 -14.41 -19.85 21.38
C VAL A 546 -15.52 -18.82 21.23
N GLY A 547 -16.57 -18.96 22.03
CA GLY A 547 -17.78 -18.14 21.90
C GLY A 547 -18.71 -18.62 20.78
N ASP A 548 -19.56 -17.71 20.30
CA ASP A 548 -20.51 -17.99 19.23
C ASP A 548 -19.78 -18.30 17.92
N GLU A 549 -20.32 -19.27 17.17
CA GLU A 549 -19.74 -19.68 15.90
C GLU A 549 -19.88 -18.55 14.85
N VAL A 550 -18.73 -18.10 14.33
CA VAL A 550 -18.66 -17.21 13.18
C VAL A 550 -18.42 -18.00 11.92
N GLU A 551 -19.01 -17.54 10.83
CA GLU A 551 -18.81 -18.17 9.53
C GLU A 551 -17.32 -18.18 9.15
N PRO A 552 -16.73 -19.34 8.78
CA PRO A 552 -15.32 -19.42 8.40
C PRO A 552 -14.94 -18.42 7.29
N ALA A 553 -15.82 -18.20 6.32
CA ALA A 553 -15.62 -17.24 5.24
C ALA A 553 -15.38 -15.80 5.76
N MET A 554 -15.97 -15.42 6.90
CA MET A 554 -15.74 -14.11 7.52
C MET A 554 -14.31 -14.00 8.08
N VAL A 555 -13.79 -15.06 8.69
CA VAL A 555 -12.41 -15.10 9.21
C VAL A 555 -11.41 -14.94 8.06
N TYR A 556 -11.61 -15.66 6.96
CA TYR A 556 -10.80 -15.50 5.74
C TYR A 556 -10.93 -14.09 5.16
N ALA A 557 -12.15 -13.54 5.07
CA ALA A 557 -12.40 -12.22 4.50
C ALA A 557 -11.69 -11.10 5.27
N ILE A 558 -11.73 -11.17 6.61
CA ILE A 558 -11.04 -10.24 7.51
C ILE A 558 -9.53 -10.44 7.41
N ALA A 559 -8.99 -11.65 7.58
CA ALA A 559 -7.55 -11.89 7.55
C ALA A 559 -6.90 -11.49 6.21
N ARG A 560 -7.59 -11.74 5.08
CA ARG A 560 -7.17 -11.28 3.75
C ARG A 560 -7.03 -9.76 3.69
N GLN A 561 -7.97 -9.04 4.31
CA GLN A 561 -8.01 -7.59 4.29
C GLN A 561 -7.03 -6.96 5.30
N GLU A 562 -6.89 -7.56 6.47
CA GLU A 562 -6.10 -7.03 7.60
C GLU A 562 -4.60 -7.27 7.43
N SER A 563 -4.20 -8.49 7.07
CA SER A 563 -2.79 -8.88 7.06
C SER A 563 -2.31 -9.47 5.73
N ALA A 564 -3.23 -9.68 4.78
CA ALA A 564 -2.95 -10.47 3.58
C ALA A 564 -2.36 -11.86 3.94
N PHE A 565 -2.88 -12.47 5.01
CA PHE A 565 -2.42 -13.73 5.60
C PHE A 565 -1.00 -13.70 6.18
N ASN A 566 -0.50 -12.52 6.58
CA ASN A 566 0.76 -12.43 7.31
C ASN A 566 0.54 -12.60 8.82
N PRO A 567 0.93 -13.73 9.43
CA PRO A 567 0.75 -13.95 10.87
C PRO A 567 1.61 -13.03 11.74
N ARG A 568 2.66 -12.43 11.18
CA ARG A 568 3.57 -11.50 11.86
C ARG A 568 3.30 -10.02 11.58
N ALA A 569 2.17 -9.70 10.96
CA ALA A 569 1.84 -8.32 10.61
C ALA A 569 1.74 -7.43 11.87
N MET A 570 2.35 -6.24 11.80
CA MET A 570 2.24 -5.21 12.83
C MET A 570 1.91 -3.86 12.17
N SER A 571 0.79 -3.26 12.54
CA SER A 571 0.46 -1.91 12.07
C SER A 571 1.21 -0.84 12.87
N SER A 572 1.30 0.37 12.32
CA SER A 572 1.84 1.54 13.02
C SER A 572 1.03 1.93 14.27
N ALA A 573 -0.26 1.58 14.31
CA ALA A 573 -1.12 1.76 15.47
C ALA A 573 -0.94 0.66 16.54
N GLY A 574 -0.17 -0.39 16.23
CA GLY A 574 0.10 -1.50 17.14
C GLY A 574 -0.87 -2.68 17.03
N ALA A 575 -1.66 -2.77 15.96
CA ALA A 575 -2.48 -3.95 15.66
C ALA A 575 -1.58 -5.14 15.26
N ARG A 576 -1.94 -6.36 15.67
CA ARG A 576 -1.04 -7.53 15.61
C ARG A 576 -1.65 -8.76 14.94
N GLY A 577 -0.83 -9.38 14.11
CA GLY A 577 -1.00 -10.70 13.54
C GLY A 577 -2.06 -10.82 12.45
N LEU A 578 -2.50 -12.06 12.23
CA LEU A 578 -3.33 -12.49 11.10
C LEU A 578 -4.62 -11.66 10.93
N MET A 579 -5.29 -11.36 12.03
CA MET A 579 -6.52 -10.58 12.07
C MET A 579 -6.32 -9.16 12.60
N GLN A 580 -5.06 -8.69 12.73
CA GLN A 580 -4.73 -7.33 13.19
C GLN A 580 -5.48 -6.90 14.47
N LEU A 581 -5.39 -7.71 15.53
CA LEU A 581 -6.00 -7.37 16.80
C LEU A 581 -5.22 -6.28 17.51
N MET A 582 -5.92 -5.26 18.00
CA MET A 582 -5.36 -4.33 18.98
C MET A 582 -5.12 -5.07 20.31
N PRO A 583 -3.97 -4.87 21.00
CA PRO A 583 -3.69 -5.55 22.27
C PRO A 583 -4.78 -5.41 23.33
N ALA A 584 -5.39 -4.22 23.44
CA ALA A 584 -6.49 -3.98 24.36
C ALA A 584 -7.77 -4.75 24.00
N THR A 585 -8.04 -4.94 22.70
CA THR A 585 -9.17 -5.76 22.23
C THR A 585 -8.89 -7.23 22.48
N ALA A 586 -7.72 -7.73 22.07
CA ALA A 586 -7.32 -9.12 22.30
C ALA A 586 -7.39 -9.51 23.79
N LYS A 587 -6.88 -8.65 24.69
CA LYS A 587 -6.95 -8.87 26.13
C LYS A 587 -8.38 -8.97 26.65
N ARG A 588 -9.26 -8.06 26.22
CA ARG A 588 -10.68 -8.05 26.61
C ARG A 588 -11.40 -9.32 26.14
N THR A 589 -11.21 -9.69 24.88
CA THR A 589 -11.83 -10.87 24.28
C THR A 589 -11.31 -12.15 24.96
N ALA A 590 -10.00 -12.26 25.18
CA ALA A 590 -9.40 -13.38 25.90
C ALA A 590 -10.00 -13.54 27.32
N GLN A 591 -10.13 -12.44 28.06
CA GLN A 591 -10.78 -12.43 29.38
C GLN A 591 -12.25 -12.85 29.33
N ARG A 592 -13.03 -12.36 28.36
CA ARG A 592 -14.46 -12.70 28.22
C ARG A 592 -14.67 -14.20 28.00
N PHE A 593 -13.81 -14.84 27.22
CA PHE A 593 -13.95 -16.26 26.85
C PHE A 593 -13.04 -17.20 27.65
N GLY A 594 -12.42 -16.73 28.75
CA GLY A 594 -11.58 -17.57 29.60
C GLY A 594 -10.31 -18.10 28.93
N VAL A 595 -9.83 -17.42 27.88
CA VAL A 595 -8.58 -17.75 27.18
C VAL A 595 -7.43 -16.99 27.83
N GLY A 596 -6.29 -17.65 28.08
CA GLY A 596 -5.10 -16.99 28.59
C GLY A 596 -4.62 -15.90 27.61
N PHE A 597 -4.41 -14.67 28.10
CA PHE A 597 -3.90 -13.57 27.29
C PHE A 597 -2.37 -13.58 27.24
N ASP A 598 -1.80 -13.63 26.04
CA ASP A 598 -0.38 -13.50 25.76
C ASP A 598 -0.19 -12.56 24.55
N LEU A 599 0.61 -11.51 24.75
CA LEU A 599 0.83 -10.47 23.75
C LEU A 599 1.70 -10.94 22.58
N ASP A 600 2.68 -11.79 22.84
CA ASP A 600 3.67 -12.22 21.85
C ASP A 600 3.08 -13.32 20.95
N ARG A 601 2.23 -14.17 21.53
CA ARG A 601 1.41 -15.14 20.77
C ARG A 601 0.49 -14.50 19.75
N LEU A 602 0.19 -13.20 19.83
CA LEU A 602 -0.58 -12.51 18.78
C LEU A 602 0.16 -12.46 17.44
N VAL A 603 1.49 -12.56 17.41
CA VAL A 603 2.30 -12.57 16.17
C VAL A 603 3.05 -13.88 15.95
N ASP A 604 3.32 -14.64 17.00
CA ASP A 604 4.07 -15.91 16.92
C ASP A 604 3.16 -17.14 16.76
N ASP A 605 1.88 -17.03 17.11
CA ASP A 605 0.89 -18.12 17.03
C ASP A 605 -0.34 -17.66 16.22
N ALA A 606 -0.33 -18.02 14.94
CA ALA A 606 -1.40 -17.65 14.01
C ALA A 606 -2.77 -18.24 14.40
N SER A 607 -2.80 -19.45 14.99
CA SER A 607 -4.03 -20.10 15.45
C SER A 607 -4.60 -19.39 16.68
N TYR A 608 -3.75 -18.92 17.59
CA TYR A 608 -4.16 -18.10 18.72
C TYR A 608 -4.74 -16.75 18.28
N ASN A 609 -4.09 -16.08 17.33
CA ASN A 609 -4.60 -14.83 16.76
C ASN A 609 -5.95 -15.04 16.04
N ALA A 610 -6.06 -16.08 15.22
CA ALA A 610 -7.31 -16.45 14.53
C ALA A 610 -8.44 -16.74 15.52
N LYS A 611 -8.16 -17.50 16.59
CA LYS A 611 -9.12 -17.81 17.65
C LYS A 611 -9.68 -16.56 18.31
N LEU A 612 -8.81 -15.66 18.79
CA LEU A 612 -9.25 -14.42 19.43
C LEU A 612 -9.95 -13.49 18.44
N GLY A 613 -9.51 -13.46 17.19
CA GLY A 613 -10.10 -12.61 16.16
C GLY A 613 -11.49 -13.09 15.74
N ALA A 614 -11.67 -14.41 15.59
CA ALA A 614 -12.97 -15.04 15.36
C ALA A 614 -13.93 -14.77 16.53
N ALA A 615 -13.46 -14.94 17.78
CA ALA A 615 -14.26 -14.64 18.96
C ALA A 615 -14.69 -13.17 19.02
N HIS A 616 -13.77 -12.23 18.77
CA HIS A 616 -14.12 -10.81 18.73
C HIS A 616 -15.12 -10.48 17.61
N LEU A 617 -14.99 -11.13 16.46
CA LEU A 617 -15.94 -10.98 15.36
C LEU A 617 -17.34 -11.50 15.75
N GLY A 618 -17.41 -12.59 16.51
CA GLY A 618 -18.64 -13.10 17.10
C GLY A 618 -19.32 -12.08 18.01
N GLU A 619 -18.56 -11.42 18.88
CA GLU A 619 -19.06 -10.32 19.73
C GLU A 619 -19.69 -9.20 18.90
N LEU A 620 -19.03 -8.79 17.81
CA LEU A 620 -19.56 -7.74 16.94
C LEU A 620 -20.82 -8.19 16.21
N MET A 621 -20.91 -9.45 15.79
CA MET A 621 -22.12 -9.97 15.16
C MET A 621 -23.30 -10.01 16.14
N GLU A 622 -23.05 -10.36 17.41
CA GLU A 622 -24.02 -10.28 18.50
C GLU A 622 -24.48 -8.82 18.71
N ASP A 623 -23.53 -7.89 18.92
CA ASP A 623 -23.79 -6.46 19.15
C ASP A 623 -24.65 -5.84 18.03
N TRP A 624 -24.39 -6.25 16.78
CA TRP A 624 -25.07 -5.72 15.61
C TRP A 624 -26.25 -6.56 15.11
N LYS A 625 -26.66 -7.58 15.87
CA LYS A 625 -27.81 -8.45 15.57
C LYS A 625 -27.71 -9.10 14.18
N GLY A 626 -26.54 -9.64 13.85
CA GLY A 626 -26.26 -10.33 12.60
C GLY A 626 -25.94 -9.44 11.40
N SER A 627 -25.85 -8.12 11.58
CA SER A 627 -25.51 -7.20 10.48
C SER A 627 -24.02 -7.20 10.17
N HIS A 628 -23.62 -7.92 9.12
CA HIS A 628 -22.25 -7.98 8.61
C HIS A 628 -21.65 -6.58 8.36
N ILE A 629 -22.44 -5.68 7.77
CA ILE A 629 -21.97 -4.33 7.40
C ILE A 629 -21.61 -3.51 8.64
N LEU A 630 -22.47 -3.54 9.67
CA LEU A 630 -22.21 -2.83 10.92
C LEU A 630 -21.07 -3.48 11.72
N ALA A 631 -20.97 -4.82 11.69
CA ALA A 631 -19.88 -5.56 12.31
C ALA A 631 -18.53 -5.23 11.66
N PHE A 632 -18.41 -5.29 10.34
CA PHE A 632 -17.17 -4.96 9.63
C PHE A 632 -16.80 -3.48 9.76
N ALA A 633 -17.79 -2.58 9.72
CA ALA A 633 -17.55 -1.17 10.00
C ALA A 633 -17.03 -0.94 11.42
N SER A 634 -17.55 -1.70 12.40
CA SER A 634 -17.13 -1.61 13.81
C SER A 634 -15.78 -2.25 14.07
N TYR A 635 -15.44 -3.31 13.34
CA TYR A 635 -14.12 -3.94 13.41
C TYR A 635 -13.02 -2.92 13.06
N ASN A 636 -13.22 -2.17 11.98
CA ASN A 636 -12.24 -1.18 11.50
C ASN A 636 -12.31 0.18 12.24
N ALA A 637 -13.51 0.73 12.46
CA ALA A 637 -13.66 2.09 12.99
C ALA A 637 -14.14 2.17 14.44
N GLY A 638 -14.44 1.03 15.07
CA GLY A 638 -15.03 0.95 16.40
C GLY A 638 -16.53 1.25 16.43
N GLY A 639 -17.27 0.53 17.27
CA GLY A 639 -18.74 0.65 17.38
C GLY A 639 -19.23 2.05 17.76
N GLY A 640 -18.43 2.84 18.48
CA GLY A 640 -18.76 4.23 18.82
C GLY A 640 -18.87 5.15 17.60
N ASN A 641 -18.08 4.92 16.54
CA ASN A 641 -18.21 5.68 15.29
C ASN A 641 -19.40 5.19 14.46
N VAL A 642 -19.60 3.87 14.38
CA VAL A 642 -20.76 3.28 13.71
C VAL A 642 -22.08 3.80 14.32
N MET A 643 -22.18 3.91 15.64
CA MET A 643 -23.34 4.51 16.30
C MET A 643 -23.56 5.99 15.96
N LYS A 644 -22.51 6.76 15.61
CA LYS A 644 -22.68 8.14 15.12
C LYS A 644 -23.25 8.12 13.71
N TRP A 645 -22.76 7.23 12.85
CA TRP A 645 -23.23 7.10 11.47
C TRP A 645 -24.67 6.60 11.40
N ILE A 646 -25.06 5.64 12.25
CA ILE A 646 -26.46 5.21 12.39
C ILE A 646 -27.36 6.40 12.78
N ARG A 647 -26.94 7.21 13.75
CA ARG A 647 -27.69 8.41 14.17
C ARG A 647 -27.81 9.46 13.07
N ALA A 648 -26.77 9.62 12.24
CA ALA A 648 -26.75 10.62 11.19
C ALA A 648 -27.49 10.17 9.92
N TYR A 649 -27.42 8.87 9.57
CA TYR A 649 -27.81 8.36 8.24
C TYR A 649 -28.96 7.36 8.28
N GLY A 650 -29.45 7.01 9.47
CA GLY A 650 -30.41 5.93 9.68
C GLY A 650 -29.73 4.59 9.97
N ASP A 651 -30.49 3.65 10.54
CA ASP A 651 -30.04 2.28 10.80
C ASP A 651 -30.19 1.44 9.51
N PRO A 652 -29.09 0.94 8.90
CA PRO A 652 -29.13 0.21 7.64
C PRO A 652 -29.81 -1.16 7.74
N ARG A 653 -30.21 -1.60 8.95
CA ARG A 653 -31.02 -2.81 9.16
C ARG A 653 -32.52 -2.56 9.02
N LYS A 654 -32.95 -1.29 8.96
CA LYS A 654 -34.36 -0.91 8.89
C LYS A 654 -34.80 -0.73 7.44
N PRO A 655 -36.05 -1.09 7.10
CA PRO A 655 -36.64 -0.73 5.81
C PRO A 655 -36.56 0.78 5.59
N GLY A 656 -36.28 1.20 4.35
CA GLY A 656 -36.18 2.61 3.97
C GLY A 656 -34.78 3.23 4.09
N VAL A 657 -33.79 2.51 4.62
CA VAL A 657 -32.37 2.91 4.52
C VAL A 657 -31.69 2.07 3.45
N ASP A 658 -31.28 2.70 2.35
CA ASP A 658 -30.49 2.03 1.34
C ASP A 658 -29.08 1.74 1.89
N VAL A 659 -28.75 0.47 1.92
CA VAL A 659 -27.51 -0.05 2.52
C VAL A 659 -26.27 0.39 1.73
N VAL A 660 -26.37 0.47 0.40
CA VAL A 660 -25.27 0.89 -0.48
C VAL A 660 -24.98 2.38 -0.28
N ASP A 661 -26.04 3.19 -0.16
CA ASP A 661 -25.91 4.61 0.21
C ASP A 661 -25.32 4.78 1.60
N TRP A 662 -25.76 3.98 2.57
CA TRP A 662 -25.22 4.04 3.93
C TRP A 662 -23.70 3.79 3.95
N ILE A 663 -23.23 2.81 3.19
CA ILE A 663 -21.80 2.54 3.03
C ILE A 663 -21.09 3.72 2.34
N GLU A 664 -21.67 4.31 1.29
CA GLU A 664 -21.08 5.47 0.59
C GLU A 664 -21.02 6.75 1.47
N ARG A 665 -21.91 6.83 2.45
CA ARG A 665 -21.95 7.88 3.48
C ARG A 665 -20.95 7.70 4.61
N ILE A 666 -20.27 6.55 4.74
CA ILE A 666 -19.18 6.41 5.71
C ILE A 666 -18.09 7.46 5.43
N PRO A 667 -17.82 8.39 6.37
CA PRO A 667 -16.96 9.55 6.13
C PRO A 667 -15.47 9.17 6.05
N PHE A 668 -15.08 8.09 6.70
CA PHE A 668 -13.72 7.57 6.62
C PHE A 668 -13.58 6.79 5.33
N TYR A 669 -12.80 7.32 4.39
CA TYR A 669 -12.53 6.65 3.12
C TYR A 669 -11.98 5.23 3.33
N GLU A 670 -11.05 5.08 4.28
CA GLU A 670 -10.48 3.79 4.66
C GLU A 670 -11.56 2.79 5.10
N THR A 671 -12.42 3.18 6.05
CA THR A 671 -13.49 2.29 6.54
C THR A 671 -14.52 1.95 5.47
N ARG A 672 -14.89 2.91 4.62
CA ARG A 672 -15.82 2.65 3.51
C ARG A 672 -15.25 1.61 2.55
N ASN A 673 -14.00 1.80 2.10
CA ASN A 673 -13.33 0.84 1.25
C ASN A 673 -13.20 -0.51 1.99
N TYR A 674 -12.81 -0.50 3.26
CA TYR A 674 -12.70 -1.70 4.09
C TYR A 674 -13.99 -2.51 4.10
N VAL A 675 -15.14 -1.89 4.40
CA VAL A 675 -16.45 -2.58 4.40
C VAL A 675 -16.74 -3.19 3.04
N GLN A 676 -16.53 -2.45 1.94
CA GLN A 676 -16.71 -2.97 0.58
C GLN A 676 -15.78 -4.17 0.31
N ARG A 677 -14.50 -4.09 0.70
CA ARG A 677 -13.51 -5.17 0.54
C ARG A 677 -13.84 -6.40 1.36
N VAL A 678 -14.24 -6.25 2.61
CA VAL A 678 -14.56 -7.42 3.44
C VAL A 678 -15.86 -8.06 2.95
N MET A 679 -16.85 -7.27 2.54
CA MET A 679 -18.08 -7.80 1.94
C MET A 679 -17.82 -8.56 0.63
N GLU A 680 -16.98 -8.02 -0.26
CA GLU A 680 -16.64 -8.71 -1.52
C GLU A 680 -15.84 -10.00 -1.25
N ASN A 681 -14.90 -9.96 -0.30
CA ASN A 681 -14.15 -11.14 0.12
C ASN A 681 -15.05 -12.22 0.70
N LEU A 682 -16.02 -11.84 1.54
CA LEU A 682 -16.93 -12.76 2.21
C LEU A 682 -17.68 -13.64 1.20
N GLN A 683 -18.25 -13.05 0.14
CA GLN A 683 -18.99 -13.83 -0.86
C GLN A 683 -18.07 -14.75 -1.66
N VAL A 684 -16.86 -14.31 -1.97
CA VAL A 684 -15.90 -15.17 -2.68
C VAL A 684 -15.44 -16.33 -1.80
N TYR A 685 -15.17 -16.10 -0.51
CA TYR A 685 -14.80 -17.19 0.40
C TYR A 685 -15.95 -18.15 0.69
N ARG A 686 -17.20 -17.67 0.79
CA ARG A 686 -18.40 -18.53 0.79
C ARG A 686 -18.40 -19.49 -0.38
N ARG A 687 -18.14 -18.97 -1.59
CA ARG A 687 -18.07 -19.78 -2.80
C ARG A 687 -16.90 -20.78 -2.76
N ARG A 688 -15.69 -20.31 -2.38
CA ARG A 688 -14.47 -21.14 -2.33
C ARG A 688 -14.54 -22.27 -1.31
N LEU A 689 -15.18 -22.04 -0.17
CA LEU A 689 -15.31 -23.03 0.90
C LEU A 689 -16.42 -24.05 0.62
N ASN A 690 -17.49 -23.65 -0.10
CA ASN A 690 -18.56 -24.57 -0.51
C ASN A 690 -18.21 -25.41 -1.76
N ASP A 691 -17.19 -24.99 -2.53
CA ASP A 691 -16.69 -25.69 -3.72
C ASP A 691 -15.17 -25.54 -3.81
N PRO A 692 -14.44 -26.39 -3.07
CA PRO A 692 -13.00 -26.30 -2.97
C PRO A 692 -12.36 -26.89 -4.23
N THR A 693 -12.44 -26.17 -5.35
CA THR A 693 -11.60 -26.50 -6.52
C THR A 693 -10.13 -26.30 -6.12
N PRO A 694 -9.28 -27.35 -6.23
CA PRO A 694 -7.87 -27.25 -5.91
C PRO A 694 -7.18 -26.19 -6.76
N VAL A 695 -6.23 -25.47 -6.17
CA VAL A 695 -5.37 -24.48 -6.86
C VAL A 695 -4.03 -25.11 -7.25
N THR A 696 -3.87 -26.42 -7.03
CA THR A 696 -2.66 -27.15 -7.32
C THR A 696 -2.68 -27.66 -8.76
N PRO A 697 -1.58 -27.55 -9.52
CA PRO A 697 -1.37 -28.44 -10.65
C PRO A 697 -1.43 -29.87 -10.10
N SER A 698 -2.22 -30.74 -10.72
CA SER A 698 -2.17 -32.18 -10.44
C SER A 698 -0.71 -32.62 -10.49
N ALA A 699 -0.16 -33.05 -9.35
CA ALA A 699 1.16 -33.65 -9.31
C ALA A 699 1.21 -34.81 -10.31
N PRO A 700 2.32 -35.01 -11.05
CA PRO A 700 2.43 -36.15 -11.94
C PRO A 700 2.23 -37.45 -11.14
N PRO A 701 1.56 -38.47 -11.71
CA PRO A 701 1.44 -39.76 -11.06
C PRO A 701 2.84 -40.27 -10.73
N ALA A 702 3.01 -40.75 -9.50
CA ALA A 702 4.24 -41.40 -9.07
C ALA A 702 4.61 -42.46 -10.11
N THR A 703 5.78 -42.32 -10.74
CA THR A 703 6.32 -43.36 -11.61
C THR A 703 6.45 -44.62 -10.77
N ALA A 704 5.64 -45.62 -11.08
CA ALA A 704 5.79 -46.96 -10.54
C ALA A 704 7.20 -47.45 -10.90
N ASP A 705 7.97 -47.78 -9.87
CA ASP A 705 9.28 -48.38 -9.97
C ASP A 705 9.16 -49.70 -10.74
N ALA A 706 9.70 -49.75 -11.95
CA ALA A 706 9.93 -50.96 -12.70
C ALA A 706 11.38 -51.40 -12.43
N THR A 707 11.59 -52.12 -11.34
CA THR A 707 12.76 -52.99 -11.16
C THR A 707 12.30 -54.39 -10.84
N GLU A 708 11.89 -55.13 -11.89
CA GLU A 708 12.09 -56.58 -11.89
C GLU A 708 13.52 -56.85 -12.36
N SER A 709 14.33 -57.29 -11.42
CA SER A 709 15.62 -57.91 -11.60
C SER A 709 15.51 -59.12 -12.54
N ARG A 710 16.35 -59.17 -13.59
CA ARG A 710 16.87 -60.43 -14.13
C ARG A 710 18.34 -60.27 -14.56
N TYR A 711 19.15 -61.06 -13.87
CA TYR A 711 20.57 -61.42 -14.03
C TYR A 711 21.63 -60.43 -13.58
#